data_AF-L0F521-F1
#
_entry.id   AF-L0F521-F1
#
_cell.length_a   1.000
_cell.length_b   1.000
_cell.length_c   1.000
_cell.angle_alpha   90.00
_cell.angle_beta   90.00
_cell.angle_gamma   90.00
#
_symmetry.space_group_name_H-M   'P 1'
#
loop_
_entity.id
_entity.type
_entity.pdbx_description
1 polymer ?
#
loop_
_entity_poly.entity_id
_entity_poly.type
_entity_poly.pdbx_seq_one_letter_code
_entity_poly.pdbx_strand_id
1 'polypeptide(L)'
;MVYTLNEYCQFGDCKSARVVVYPNIDTAAYLLAHHKNEVKLSVSDCISDGAVLLPMPDTLFACLDNSIATQNGRVVITGIDAYLSLLSKQNIDAFFVALRHRIDEGNLNATYLLSSSYNIDRYFVNPKYEQSLDVVKIATVEMINSVEPPKVEVVSSKWFGSANNLNDYKTLLKRLGDSVSTGKHLLVLNDLRYKQAGLSENISFYVDVQQVAERFYSFNVVLKPSTMETLLLKAKEKNVSPEAWLEVQFGKENIGVRYALNRLIEMLDDELWMAYVWLLQKKLPMDTYLSKVLDAEPTHENLLRKYVVETAVTLLGDDDARRLAVERADALSPLMNTVEPLIVEFIGQTKNNVTAAEFLNCGTKAEMREIVRRAAKYDLILGLPDILKRICPVLSDYLSDYDYGDKDLTAYFKEYRRFKVNDTVTDVFAKKAFNLVLPTSLTARDSVLLKLSTDDDMALLVVDGMGAEYYPLLLAMAKRRNMNIESHAVVSVKLPTSTKYNPLKWANDRTLDEVKDIDNIAHYGEAKHEHCPPERNIAASLRVFESEVFPRISTGLEKYSRVVLTSDHGSSRLAVLARNNGLGATLPWNGNPLDWRYSVAPQHGNRPPEFESQYSASDGKTYWVVRGYNRLPKQGGKLNELHGGASLEERLVPIIVFSRVKTTEKPSQLGKKTMEQILDRMGFDI
;
A
#
# COMPACT_ATOMS: atom_id res chain seq x y z
N MET A 1 28.18 -69.65 6.11
CA MET A 1 27.69 -70.39 4.91
C MET A 1 26.34 -69.78 4.52
N VAL A 2 26.10 -69.54 3.23
CA VAL A 2 24.87 -68.87 2.77
C VAL A 2 23.92 -69.92 2.21
N TYR A 3 22.66 -69.85 2.62
CA TYR A 3 21.62 -70.82 2.31
C TYR A 3 20.49 -70.16 1.54
N THR A 4 19.81 -70.96 0.72
CA THR A 4 18.52 -70.64 0.09
C THR A 4 17.38 -70.96 1.06
N LEU A 5 16.19 -70.40 0.82
CA LEU A 5 15.00 -70.71 1.61
C LEU A 5 14.70 -72.23 1.64
N ASN A 6 14.91 -72.92 0.51
CA ASN A 6 14.71 -74.36 0.43
C ASN A 6 15.70 -75.14 1.29
N GLU A 7 16.96 -74.69 1.36
CA GLU A 7 17.97 -75.28 2.25
C GLU A 7 17.60 -75.02 3.71
N TYR A 8 17.14 -73.80 4.07
CA TYR A 8 16.62 -73.52 5.41
C TYR A 8 15.52 -74.49 5.83
N CYS A 9 14.50 -74.70 4.99
CA CYS A 9 13.40 -75.60 5.27
C CYS A 9 13.84 -77.06 5.43
N GLN A 10 14.94 -77.49 4.77
CA GLN A 10 15.52 -78.82 4.93
C GLN A 10 16.25 -78.98 6.27
N PHE A 11 16.77 -77.89 6.84
CA PHE A 11 17.38 -77.88 8.18
C PHE A 11 16.37 -77.66 9.31
N GLY A 12 15.06 -77.54 9.04
CA GLY A 12 14.02 -77.36 10.05
C GLY A 12 13.96 -78.50 11.09
N ASP A 13 14.35 -79.72 10.70
CA ASP A 13 14.49 -80.89 11.58
C ASP A 13 15.93 -81.10 12.10
N CYS A 14 16.85 -80.16 11.85
CA CYS A 14 18.27 -80.28 12.11
C CYS A 14 18.76 -79.28 13.18
N LYS A 15 19.66 -79.76 14.06
CA LYS A 15 20.23 -79.01 15.18
C LYS A 15 21.41 -78.12 14.72
N SER A 16 21.13 -77.00 14.06
CA SER A 16 22.10 -75.96 13.61
C SER A 16 21.68 -74.57 14.16
N ALA A 17 22.52 -73.60 14.57
CA ALA A 17 22.16 -72.38 15.35
C ALA A 17 21.75 -71.19 14.55
N ARG A 18 22.31 -71.08 13.36
CA ARG A 18 22.21 -69.85 12.63
C ARG A 18 22.32 -70.15 11.17
N VAL A 19 21.24 -69.84 10.47
CA VAL A 19 21.16 -69.97 9.03
C VAL A 19 21.13 -68.57 8.46
N VAL A 20 22.01 -68.32 7.50
CA VAL A 20 22.00 -67.12 6.69
C VAL A 20 21.19 -67.43 5.43
N VAL A 21 19.98 -66.90 5.30
CA VAL A 21 19.10 -67.16 4.14
C VAL A 21 19.10 -65.96 3.19
N TYR A 22 19.26 -66.17 1.88
CA TYR A 22 19.10 -65.10 0.87
C TYR A 22 17.61 -64.67 0.74
N PRO A 23 17.27 -63.39 0.98
CA PRO A 23 15.88 -62.94 1.02
C PRO A 23 15.57 -61.76 0.10
N ASN A 24 14.36 -61.83 -0.45
CA ASN A 24 13.51 -60.69 -0.75
C ASN A 24 12.35 -60.64 0.28
N ILE A 25 11.39 -59.71 0.11
CA ILE A 25 10.19 -59.62 0.96
C ILE A 25 9.42 -60.97 1.00
N ASP A 26 9.42 -61.71 -0.11
CA ASP A 26 8.75 -63.00 -0.19
C ASP A 26 9.43 -64.04 0.70
N THR A 27 10.76 -64.11 0.75
CA THR A 27 11.50 -65.04 1.64
C THR A 27 11.18 -64.80 3.11
N ALA A 28 11.08 -63.54 3.55
CA ALA A 28 10.68 -63.24 4.93
C ALA A 28 9.24 -63.71 5.20
N ALA A 29 8.32 -63.48 4.25
CA ALA A 29 6.95 -63.97 4.33
C ALA A 29 6.87 -65.51 4.31
N TYR A 30 7.72 -66.19 3.53
CA TYR A 30 7.80 -67.65 3.49
C TYR A 30 8.41 -68.26 4.74
N LEU A 31 9.43 -67.65 5.35
CA LEU A 31 9.98 -68.07 6.65
C LEU A 31 8.92 -67.95 7.74
N LEU A 32 8.20 -66.82 7.75
CA LEU A 32 7.03 -66.64 8.63
C LEU A 32 5.94 -67.69 8.38
N ALA A 33 5.68 -68.03 7.11
CA ALA A 33 4.71 -69.06 6.74
C ALA A 33 5.20 -70.50 7.01
N HIS A 34 6.51 -70.73 7.07
CA HIS A 34 7.10 -72.01 7.47
C HIS A 34 6.92 -72.24 8.97
N HIS A 35 7.11 -71.19 9.77
CA HIS A 35 6.83 -71.17 11.21
C HIS A 35 5.35 -70.91 11.55
N LYS A 36 4.42 -71.13 10.60
CA LYS A 36 2.99 -70.77 10.76
C LYS A 36 2.26 -71.52 11.88
N ASN A 37 2.83 -72.61 12.37
CA ASN A 37 2.33 -73.36 13.53
C ASN A 37 2.97 -72.93 14.86
N GLU A 38 3.94 -72.00 14.83
CA GLU A 38 4.62 -71.43 15.99
C GLU A 38 4.01 -70.06 16.36
N VAL A 39 4.23 -69.63 17.61
CA VAL A 39 3.71 -68.33 18.08
C VAL A 39 4.62 -67.22 17.57
N LYS A 40 4.13 -66.40 16.64
CA LYS A 40 4.83 -65.17 16.23
C LYS A 40 4.67 -64.10 17.31
N LEU A 41 5.78 -63.55 17.78
CA LEU A 41 5.82 -62.41 18.70
C LEU A 41 6.62 -61.28 18.07
N SER A 42 5.97 -60.18 17.69
CA SER A 42 6.69 -58.99 17.22
C SER A 42 7.28 -58.24 18.39
N VAL A 43 8.47 -57.66 18.23
CA VAL A 43 9.06 -56.72 19.21
C VAL A 43 8.08 -55.59 19.53
N SER A 44 7.25 -55.17 18.57
CA SER A 44 6.22 -54.16 18.79
C SER A 44 5.13 -54.60 19.78
N ASP A 45 4.83 -55.89 19.88
CA ASP A 45 3.81 -56.40 20.81
C ASP A 45 4.29 -56.40 22.27
N CYS A 46 5.61 -56.35 22.49
CA CYS A 46 6.24 -56.13 23.79
C CYS A 46 6.32 -54.65 24.20
N ILE A 47 5.77 -53.74 23.39
CA ILE A 47 5.64 -52.33 23.73
C ILE A 47 4.19 -52.05 24.13
N SER A 48 4.02 -51.36 25.26
CA SER A 48 2.70 -50.92 25.74
C SER A 48 2.05 -49.96 24.74
N ASP A 49 0.72 -50.05 24.62
CA ASP A 49 -0.05 -49.06 23.85
C ASP A 49 0.14 -47.66 24.48
N GLY A 50 0.37 -46.63 23.66
CA GLY A 50 0.65 -45.28 24.14
C GLY A 50 2.07 -45.05 24.68
N ALA A 51 3.02 -45.98 24.45
CA ALA A 51 4.40 -45.81 24.89
C ALA A 51 5.08 -44.58 24.28
N VAL A 52 5.40 -43.60 25.15
CA VAL A 52 6.12 -42.36 24.82
C VAL A 52 7.64 -42.49 24.86
N LEU A 53 8.16 -43.61 25.35
CA LEU A 53 9.58 -43.94 25.36
C LEU A 53 9.80 -45.30 24.69
N LEU A 54 10.83 -45.39 23.86
CA LEU A 54 11.27 -46.68 23.34
C LEU A 54 11.98 -47.45 24.47
N PRO A 55 11.58 -48.67 24.83
CA PRO A 55 12.28 -49.42 25.87
C PRO A 55 13.74 -49.63 25.47
N MET A 56 14.68 -49.45 26.40
CA MET A 56 16.08 -49.82 26.18
C MET A 56 16.25 -51.35 26.25
N PRO A 57 17.34 -51.92 25.71
CA PRO A 57 17.47 -53.37 25.54
C PRO A 57 17.11 -54.21 26.78
N ASP A 58 17.59 -53.85 27.97
CA ASP A 58 17.29 -54.61 29.20
C ASP A 58 15.78 -54.64 29.52
N THR A 59 15.09 -53.52 29.35
CA THR A 59 13.64 -53.41 29.57
C THR A 59 12.86 -54.16 28.49
N LEU A 60 13.28 -54.06 27.24
CA LEU A 60 12.65 -54.81 26.14
C LEU A 60 12.77 -56.31 26.39
N PHE A 61 13.97 -56.78 26.74
CA PHE A 61 14.19 -58.19 26.98
C PHE A 61 13.43 -58.70 28.20
N ALA A 62 13.32 -57.94 29.29
CA ALA A 62 12.47 -58.35 30.41
C ALA A 62 11.01 -58.60 29.98
N CYS A 63 10.49 -57.82 29.02
CA CYS A 63 9.17 -58.03 28.45
C CYS A 63 9.12 -59.24 27.50
N LEU A 64 10.13 -59.40 26.63
CA LEU A 64 10.25 -60.54 25.73
C LEU A 64 10.36 -61.86 26.51
N ASP A 65 11.23 -61.92 27.52
CA ASP A 65 11.48 -63.11 28.35
C ASP A 65 10.18 -63.57 29.03
N ASN A 66 9.42 -62.64 29.62
CA ASN A 66 8.10 -62.92 30.20
C ASN A 66 7.07 -63.38 29.15
N SER A 67 7.07 -62.74 27.97
CA SER A 67 6.15 -63.08 26.88
C SER A 67 6.47 -64.44 26.27
N ILE A 68 7.75 -64.82 26.19
CA ILE A 68 8.22 -66.13 25.72
C ILE A 68 7.88 -67.21 26.74
N ALA A 69 8.16 -66.98 28.02
CA ALA A 69 7.93 -67.97 29.10
C ALA A 69 6.45 -68.35 29.29
N THR A 70 5.52 -67.53 28.80
CA THR A 70 4.07 -67.76 28.90
C THR A 70 3.47 -68.51 27.70
N GLN A 71 4.26 -68.82 26.67
CA GLN A 71 3.79 -69.55 25.50
C GLN A 71 4.04 -71.05 25.60
N ASN A 72 3.07 -71.85 25.14
CA ASN A 72 3.20 -73.30 24.99
C ASN A 72 3.75 -73.61 23.60
N GLY A 73 5.06 -73.44 23.39
CA GLY A 73 5.71 -73.76 22.12
C GLY A 73 6.95 -72.92 21.85
N ARG A 74 7.55 -73.11 20.66
CA ARG A 74 8.61 -72.26 20.16
C ARG A 74 8.02 -70.91 19.73
N VAL A 75 8.71 -69.82 20.05
CA VAL A 75 8.27 -68.45 19.74
C VAL A 75 9.20 -67.84 18.70
N VAL A 76 8.65 -67.28 17.62
CA VAL A 76 9.43 -66.58 16.59
C VAL A 76 9.36 -65.08 16.81
N ILE A 77 10.50 -64.47 17.14
CA ILE A 77 10.65 -63.04 17.41
C ILE A 77 10.94 -62.29 16.10
N THR A 78 10.09 -61.31 15.78
CA THR A 78 10.21 -60.49 14.56
C THR A 78 10.20 -58.99 14.85
N GLY A 79 10.56 -58.16 13.86
CA GLY A 79 10.61 -56.70 14.04
C GLY A 79 11.84 -56.19 14.80
N ILE A 80 12.86 -57.05 14.98
CA ILE A 80 14.10 -56.67 15.66
C ILE A 80 14.87 -55.64 14.84
N ASP A 81 14.91 -55.78 13.51
CA ASP A 81 15.57 -54.79 12.64
C ASP A 81 14.94 -53.40 12.77
N ALA A 82 13.61 -53.31 12.82
CA ALA A 82 12.90 -52.06 13.05
C ALA A 82 13.30 -51.43 14.39
N TYR A 83 13.37 -52.22 15.46
CA TYR A 83 13.82 -51.75 16.77
C TYR A 83 15.29 -51.29 16.77
N LEU A 84 16.20 -52.09 16.22
CA LEU A 84 17.63 -51.77 16.13
C LEU A 84 17.88 -50.52 15.28
N SER A 85 17.08 -50.28 14.24
CA SER A 85 17.20 -49.10 13.39
C SER A 85 16.98 -47.78 14.14
N LEU A 86 16.30 -47.84 15.30
CA LEU A 86 16.02 -46.69 16.17
C LEU A 86 17.06 -46.49 17.28
N LEU A 87 17.99 -47.43 17.50
CA LEU A 87 18.96 -47.38 18.59
C LEU A 87 20.31 -46.77 18.18
N SER A 88 21.02 -46.22 19.17
CA SER A 88 22.42 -45.83 19.00
C SER A 88 23.31 -47.05 18.84
N LYS A 89 24.51 -46.87 18.26
CA LYS A 89 25.49 -47.97 18.11
C LYS A 89 25.81 -48.67 19.44
N GLN A 90 25.94 -47.90 20.52
CA GLN A 90 26.18 -48.44 21.87
C GLN A 90 25.04 -49.33 22.36
N ASN A 91 23.79 -48.95 22.09
CA ASN A 91 22.63 -49.74 22.52
C ASN A 91 22.33 -50.92 21.60
N ILE A 92 22.74 -50.85 20.32
CA ILE A 92 22.78 -52.02 19.45
C ILE A 92 23.78 -53.05 20.00
N ASP A 93 24.96 -52.60 20.42
CA ASP A 93 25.96 -53.48 21.07
C ASP A 93 25.40 -54.09 22.37
N ALA A 94 24.78 -53.27 23.23
CA ALA A 94 24.14 -53.75 24.45
C ALA A 94 23.03 -54.77 24.16
N PHE A 95 22.21 -54.54 23.13
CA PHE A 95 21.18 -55.48 22.69
C PHE A 95 21.79 -56.83 22.31
N PHE A 96 22.82 -56.85 21.46
CA PHE A 96 23.45 -58.10 21.04
C PHE A 96 24.18 -58.82 22.18
N VAL A 97 24.80 -58.09 23.11
CA VAL A 97 25.39 -58.68 24.33
C VAL A 97 24.30 -59.33 25.20
N ALA A 98 23.18 -58.65 25.41
CA ALA A 98 22.05 -59.13 26.19
C ALA A 98 21.35 -60.34 25.53
N LEU A 99 21.21 -60.32 24.19
CA LEU A 99 20.70 -61.43 23.40
C LEU A 99 21.61 -62.66 23.51
N ARG A 100 22.92 -62.44 23.38
CA ARG A 100 23.93 -63.51 23.47
C ARG A 100 23.90 -64.18 24.84
N HIS A 101 23.79 -63.41 25.92
CA HIS A 101 23.70 -63.95 27.28
C HIS A 101 22.49 -64.88 27.43
N ARG A 102 21.32 -64.47 26.93
CA ARG A 102 20.08 -65.26 27.00
C ARG A 102 20.15 -66.55 26.21
N ILE A 103 20.76 -66.49 25.03
CA ILE A 103 21.02 -67.68 24.21
C ILE A 103 21.98 -68.63 24.95
N ASP A 104 23.02 -68.09 25.59
CA ASP A 104 23.97 -68.86 26.38
C ASP A 104 23.38 -69.50 27.64
N GLU A 105 22.42 -68.85 28.28
CA GLU A 105 21.68 -69.40 29.41
C GLU A 105 20.75 -70.55 29.00
N GLY A 106 20.29 -70.57 27.74
CA GLY A 106 19.52 -71.69 27.16
C GLY A 106 18.12 -71.89 27.77
N ASN A 107 17.59 -70.91 28.50
CA ASN A 107 16.36 -71.02 29.28
C ASN A 107 15.07 -70.63 28.53
N LEU A 108 15.19 -70.14 27.29
CA LEU A 108 14.08 -69.60 26.50
C LEU A 108 13.94 -70.33 25.17
N ASN A 109 12.72 -70.77 24.83
CA ASN A 109 12.43 -71.48 23.58
C ASN A 109 12.01 -70.48 22.48
N ALA A 110 12.97 -69.71 21.95
CA ALA A 110 12.69 -68.64 20.99
C ALA A 110 13.70 -68.58 19.83
N THR A 111 13.21 -68.20 18.65
CA THR A 111 14.00 -67.93 17.45
C THR A 111 13.89 -66.47 17.06
N TYR A 112 15.03 -65.78 16.93
CA TYR A 112 15.14 -64.36 16.62
C TYR A 112 15.46 -64.15 15.14
N LEU A 113 14.55 -63.51 14.39
CA LEU A 113 14.74 -63.17 12.98
C LEU A 113 15.39 -61.78 12.83
N LEU A 114 16.53 -61.72 12.13
CA LEU A 114 17.36 -60.52 12.01
C LEU A 114 17.96 -60.38 10.60
N SER A 115 18.05 -59.16 10.06
CA SER A 115 18.75 -58.89 8.80
C SER A 115 20.27 -58.87 8.97
N SER A 116 21.03 -59.03 7.88
CA SER A 116 22.49 -58.99 7.89
C SER A 116 23.11 -57.61 8.16
N SER A 117 22.30 -56.57 8.37
CA SER A 117 22.71 -55.16 8.35
C SER A 117 23.56 -54.69 9.54
N TYR A 118 23.65 -55.46 10.63
CA TYR A 118 24.25 -55.01 11.91
C TYR A 118 25.57 -55.70 12.30
N ASN A 119 26.29 -56.30 11.34
CA ASN A 119 27.55 -57.03 11.59
C ASN A 119 27.43 -58.02 12.77
N ILE A 120 26.33 -58.77 12.76
CA ILE A 120 25.92 -59.72 13.81
C ILE A 120 27.02 -60.76 14.10
N ASP A 121 27.86 -61.06 13.09
CA ASP A 121 28.92 -62.06 13.16
C ASP A 121 29.96 -61.76 14.24
N ARG A 122 30.13 -60.49 14.64
CA ARG A 122 31.02 -60.08 15.74
C ARG A 122 30.57 -60.58 17.12
N TYR A 123 29.27 -60.76 17.34
CA TYR A 123 28.73 -61.13 18.67
C TYR A 123 28.63 -62.64 18.85
N PHE A 124 28.50 -63.37 17.75
CA PHE A 124 28.25 -64.81 17.71
C PHE A 124 29.42 -65.56 17.03
N VAL A 125 30.66 -65.27 17.45
CA VAL A 125 31.90 -65.83 16.87
C VAL A 125 32.13 -67.30 17.26
N ASN A 126 31.62 -67.73 18.42
CA ASN A 126 31.83 -69.09 18.90
C ASN A 126 30.98 -70.08 18.06
N PRO A 127 31.57 -71.16 17.51
CA PRO A 127 30.84 -72.17 16.74
C PRO A 127 29.61 -72.78 17.44
N LYS A 128 29.49 -72.70 18.77
CA LYS A 128 28.28 -73.10 19.51
C LYS A 128 27.02 -72.34 19.06
N TYR A 129 27.17 -71.06 18.68
CA TYR A 129 26.11 -70.23 18.11
C TYR A 129 25.91 -70.48 16.62
N GLU A 130 26.48 -71.57 16.08
CA GLU A 130 26.13 -72.19 14.79
C GLU A 130 25.37 -73.54 14.97
N GLN A 131 24.94 -73.95 16.19
CA GLN A 131 24.18 -75.18 16.52
C GLN A 131 22.68 -75.19 17.08
N SER A 132 22.05 -74.15 17.66
CA SER A 132 20.70 -74.07 18.32
C SER A 132 19.38 -73.51 17.62
N LEU A 133 19.32 -73.13 16.33
CA LEU A 133 18.41 -72.25 15.59
C LEU A 133 17.87 -71.00 16.31
N ASP A 134 18.56 -70.49 17.33
CA ASP A 134 18.06 -69.35 18.11
C ASP A 134 18.14 -68.04 17.33
N VAL A 135 19.05 -67.87 16.36
CA VAL A 135 19.19 -66.64 15.57
C VAL A 135 19.20 -66.94 14.08
N VAL A 136 18.20 -66.46 13.34
CA VAL A 136 18.14 -66.62 11.87
C VAL A 136 18.52 -65.29 11.22
N LYS A 137 19.59 -65.31 10.40
CA LYS A 137 20.06 -64.14 9.66
C LYS A 137 19.48 -64.14 8.24
N ILE A 138 18.95 -62.99 7.84
CA ILE A 138 18.33 -62.72 6.55
C ILE A 138 19.35 -61.90 5.73
N ALA A 139 20.04 -62.52 4.76
CA ALA A 139 21.16 -61.94 4.00
C ALA A 139 20.71 -61.01 2.87
N THR A 140 20.65 -59.71 3.14
CA THR A 140 20.28 -58.71 2.14
C THR A 140 21.17 -58.79 0.88
N VAL A 141 20.57 -58.81 -0.32
CA VAL A 141 21.30 -58.79 -1.62
C VAL A 141 22.32 -57.64 -1.63
N GLU A 142 23.49 -57.82 -2.26
CA GLU A 142 24.60 -56.85 -2.29
C GLU A 142 24.20 -55.41 -2.72
N MET A 143 23.03 -55.23 -3.35
CA MET A 143 22.43 -53.92 -3.65
C MET A 143 21.82 -53.17 -2.43
N ILE A 144 21.73 -53.78 -1.25
CA ILE A 144 21.12 -53.19 -0.03
C ILE A 144 22.14 -52.47 0.86
N ASN A 145 23.43 -52.51 0.52
CA ASN A 145 24.46 -51.66 1.14
C ASN A 145 24.19 -50.14 1.00
N SER A 146 23.14 -49.74 0.27
CA SER A 146 22.72 -48.34 0.07
C SER A 146 21.34 -47.99 0.65
N VAL A 147 20.72 -48.85 1.47
CA VAL A 147 19.39 -48.55 2.00
C VAL A 147 19.50 -47.55 3.15
N GLU A 148 19.04 -46.31 2.93
CA GLU A 148 19.06 -45.27 3.96
C GLU A 148 18.23 -45.73 5.19
N PRO A 149 18.80 -45.64 6.41
CA PRO A 149 18.06 -45.94 7.63
C PRO A 149 16.84 -45.01 7.78
N PRO A 150 15.81 -45.43 8.52
CA PRO A 150 14.61 -44.61 8.67
C PRO A 150 14.94 -43.31 9.39
N LYS A 151 14.50 -42.19 8.83
CA LYS A 151 14.59 -40.86 9.44
C LYS A 151 13.30 -40.62 10.21
N VAL A 152 13.40 -40.51 11.53
CA VAL A 152 12.24 -40.31 12.41
C VAL A 152 12.31 -38.91 13.01
N GLU A 153 11.29 -38.10 12.74
CA GLU A 153 11.10 -36.80 13.36
C GLU A 153 10.12 -36.96 14.52
N VAL A 154 10.52 -36.58 15.73
CA VAL A 154 9.73 -36.73 16.95
C VAL A 154 9.28 -35.36 17.43
N VAL A 155 7.98 -35.20 17.59
CA VAL A 155 7.32 -33.93 17.96
C VAL A 155 6.30 -34.17 19.07
N SER A 156 6.01 -33.13 19.84
CA SER A 156 4.93 -33.18 20.83
C SER A 156 3.56 -33.17 20.16
N SER A 157 2.64 -34.00 20.64
CA SER A 157 1.21 -33.94 20.28
C SER A 157 0.57 -32.60 20.63
N LYS A 158 1.22 -31.76 21.46
CA LYS A 158 0.82 -30.37 21.69
C LYS A 158 0.64 -29.59 20.38
N TRP A 159 1.46 -29.86 19.36
CA TRP A 159 1.52 -29.07 18.12
C TRP A 159 0.80 -29.69 16.92
N PHE A 160 0.42 -30.97 16.98
CA PHE A 160 -0.18 -31.71 15.86
C PHE A 160 -1.48 -32.41 16.28
N GLY A 161 -2.41 -32.57 15.34
CA GLY A 161 -3.59 -33.40 15.52
C GLY A 161 -3.25 -34.90 15.54
N SER A 162 -3.98 -35.70 16.31
CA SER A 162 -3.71 -37.13 16.52
C SER A 162 -4.30 -38.06 15.44
N ALA A 163 -5.23 -37.57 14.61
CA ALA A 163 -6.11 -38.42 13.81
C ALA A 163 -5.40 -39.26 12.72
N ASN A 164 -4.24 -38.82 12.23
CA ASN A 164 -3.53 -39.46 11.11
C ASN A 164 -2.03 -39.68 11.36
N ASN A 165 -1.53 -39.45 12.59
CA ASN A 165 -0.12 -39.52 12.91
C ASN A 165 0.24 -40.78 13.71
N LEU A 166 1.50 -41.19 13.67
CA LEU A 166 2.04 -42.24 14.54
C LEU A 166 2.13 -41.67 15.96
N ASN A 167 1.38 -42.21 16.91
CA ASN A 167 1.20 -41.59 18.22
C ASN A 167 2.00 -42.25 19.37
N ASP A 168 2.66 -43.37 19.10
CA ASP A 168 3.50 -44.10 20.06
C ASP A 168 4.56 -44.95 19.36
N TYR A 169 5.57 -45.40 20.11
CA TYR A 169 6.66 -46.23 19.58
C TYR A 169 6.18 -47.61 19.12
N LYS A 170 5.11 -48.15 19.71
CA LYS A 170 4.51 -49.42 19.28
C LYS A 170 4.02 -49.33 17.84
N THR A 171 3.23 -48.31 17.54
CA THR A 171 2.64 -48.06 16.22
C THR A 171 3.73 -47.72 15.21
N LEU A 172 4.77 -46.97 15.61
CA LEU A 172 5.95 -46.74 14.77
C LEU A 172 6.65 -48.06 14.40
N LEU A 173 6.94 -48.93 15.37
CA LEU A 173 7.58 -50.22 15.07
C LEU A 173 6.70 -51.09 14.17
N LYS A 174 5.38 -51.12 14.39
CA LYS A 174 4.43 -51.80 13.49
C LYS A 174 4.48 -51.24 12.07
N ARG A 175 4.63 -49.92 11.93
CA ARG A 175 4.74 -49.23 10.62
C ARG A 175 6.07 -49.51 9.92
N LEU A 176 7.17 -49.59 10.66
CA LEU A 176 8.50 -49.93 10.13
C LEU A 176 8.55 -51.40 9.67
N GLY A 177 7.70 -52.25 10.25
CA GLY A 177 7.51 -53.64 9.82
C GLY A 177 8.53 -54.60 10.39
N ASP A 178 8.54 -55.82 9.86
CA ASP A 178 9.36 -56.93 10.38
C ASP A 178 10.76 -57.04 9.73
N SER A 179 11.07 -56.23 8.71
CA SER A 179 12.30 -56.29 7.91
C SER A 179 12.91 -54.89 7.68
N VAL A 180 14.01 -54.79 6.90
CA VAL A 180 14.77 -53.56 6.63
C VAL A 180 13.89 -52.31 6.53
N SER A 181 14.05 -51.41 7.52
CA SER A 181 13.22 -50.22 7.69
C SER A 181 13.81 -49.03 6.93
N THR A 182 12.95 -48.25 6.27
CA THR A 182 13.35 -47.07 5.48
C THR A 182 12.29 -45.97 5.52
N GLY A 183 12.63 -44.82 4.94
CA GLY A 183 11.69 -43.72 4.74
C GLY A 183 11.71 -42.68 5.86
N LYS A 184 10.88 -41.65 5.68
CA LYS A 184 10.71 -40.55 6.65
C LYS A 184 9.41 -40.76 7.40
N HIS A 185 9.48 -40.71 8.74
CA HIS A 185 8.34 -40.93 9.61
C HIS A 185 8.22 -39.79 10.62
N LEU A 186 6.99 -39.33 10.88
CA LEU A 186 6.68 -38.35 11.91
C LEU A 186 6.02 -39.08 13.09
N LEU A 187 6.69 -39.04 14.25
CA LEU A 187 6.21 -39.60 15.51
C LEU A 187 5.72 -38.47 16.42
N VAL A 188 4.44 -38.50 16.76
CA VAL A 188 3.74 -37.46 17.53
C VAL A 188 3.46 -37.99 18.94
N LEU A 189 4.29 -37.63 19.91
CA LEU A 189 4.21 -38.18 21.26
C LEU A 189 3.49 -37.26 22.24
N ASN A 190 2.65 -37.83 23.09
CA ASN A 190 2.10 -37.12 24.24
C ASN A 190 3.22 -36.77 25.24
N ASP A 191 3.13 -35.59 25.86
CA ASP A 191 4.03 -35.14 26.92
C ASP A 191 5.54 -35.19 26.62
N LEU A 192 5.94 -35.06 25.34
CA LEU A 192 7.35 -34.97 24.96
C LEU A 192 8.01 -33.72 25.59
N ARG A 193 8.88 -33.92 26.59
CA ARG A 193 9.60 -32.84 27.29
C ARG A 193 11.10 -32.83 27.05
N TYR A 194 11.69 -33.98 26.73
CA TYR A 194 13.13 -34.14 26.58
C TYR A 194 13.44 -35.16 25.49
N LYS A 195 14.66 -35.05 24.94
CA LYS A 195 15.18 -36.04 23.99
C LYS A 195 15.48 -37.33 24.73
N GLN A 196 14.99 -38.45 24.21
CA GLN A 196 15.33 -39.74 24.79
C GLN A 196 16.78 -40.11 24.43
N ALA A 197 17.58 -40.41 25.45
CA ALA A 197 18.96 -40.86 25.26
C ALA A 197 19.02 -42.28 24.68
N GLY A 198 20.13 -42.62 24.02
CA GLY A 198 20.38 -43.98 23.55
C GLY A 198 19.74 -44.35 22.21
N LEU A 199 19.16 -43.37 21.52
CA LEU A 199 18.56 -43.52 20.21
C LEU A 199 19.55 -43.20 19.07
N SER A 200 19.21 -43.64 17.86
CA SER A 200 19.97 -43.42 16.63
C SER A 200 20.06 -41.94 16.27
N GLU A 201 21.15 -41.53 15.61
CA GLU A 201 21.32 -40.17 15.06
C GLU A 201 20.28 -39.84 13.97
N ASN A 202 19.62 -40.86 13.42
CA ASN A 202 18.53 -40.70 12.46
C ASN A 202 17.19 -40.28 13.12
N ILE A 203 17.15 -40.17 14.45
CA ILE A 203 15.99 -39.69 15.21
C ILE A 203 16.21 -38.25 15.63
N SER A 204 15.43 -37.33 15.06
CA SER A 204 15.49 -35.91 15.35
C SER A 204 14.33 -35.49 16.25
N PHE A 205 14.65 -34.96 17.42
CA PHE A 205 13.67 -34.46 18.39
C PHE A 205 13.48 -32.94 18.26
N TYR A 206 12.23 -32.52 18.07
CA TYR A 206 11.81 -31.12 18.03
C TYR A 206 10.96 -30.84 19.29
N VAL A 207 11.64 -30.45 20.36
CA VAL A 207 11.02 -30.19 21.67
C VAL A 207 10.66 -28.73 21.87
N ASP A 208 11.35 -27.83 21.18
CA ASP A 208 11.16 -26.40 21.28
C ASP A 208 10.21 -25.87 20.19
N VAL A 209 9.40 -24.88 20.55
CA VAL A 209 8.38 -24.31 19.66
C VAL A 209 9.00 -23.68 18.41
N GLN A 210 10.17 -23.05 18.53
CA GLN A 210 10.85 -22.43 17.39
C GLN A 210 11.31 -23.50 16.39
N GLN A 211 11.87 -24.60 16.89
CA GLN A 211 12.30 -25.70 16.02
C GLN A 211 11.12 -26.34 15.28
N VAL A 212 9.97 -26.48 15.95
CA VAL A 212 8.74 -26.98 15.33
C VAL A 212 8.22 -25.98 14.28
N ALA A 213 8.19 -24.69 14.63
CA ALA A 213 7.75 -23.62 13.75
C ALA A 213 8.60 -23.56 12.46
N GLU A 214 9.92 -23.54 12.59
CA GLU A 214 10.86 -23.52 11.47
C GLU A 214 10.74 -24.79 10.61
N ARG A 215 10.77 -25.97 11.25
CA ARG A 215 10.82 -27.25 10.54
C ARG A 215 9.55 -27.56 9.77
N PHE A 216 8.38 -27.30 10.35
CA PHE A 216 7.09 -27.77 9.83
C PHE A 216 6.24 -26.69 9.18
N TYR A 217 6.51 -25.41 9.48
CA TYR A 217 5.67 -24.30 9.01
C TYR A 217 6.48 -23.18 8.33
N SER A 218 7.81 -23.31 8.25
CA SER A 218 8.72 -22.36 7.59
C SER A 218 8.61 -20.94 8.16
N PHE A 219 8.46 -20.83 9.49
CA PHE A 219 8.62 -19.56 10.19
C PHE A 219 10.10 -19.16 10.19
N ASN A 220 10.57 -18.53 9.12
CA ASN A 220 11.94 -18.02 9.03
C ASN A 220 12.06 -16.69 9.77
N VAL A 221 12.18 -16.79 11.11
CA VAL A 221 12.57 -15.71 12.04
C VAL A 221 11.55 -14.55 12.11
N VAL A 222 11.57 -13.76 13.19
CA VAL A 222 10.69 -12.62 13.53
C VAL A 222 9.33 -12.94 14.18
N LEU A 223 9.18 -14.10 14.85
CA LEU A 223 8.10 -14.26 15.85
C LEU A 223 8.68 -14.59 17.22
N LYS A 224 8.15 -13.96 18.27
CA LYS A 224 8.49 -14.34 19.65
C LYS A 224 8.02 -15.78 19.90
N PRO A 225 8.75 -16.60 20.69
CA PRO A 225 8.33 -17.97 20.99
C PRO A 225 6.89 -18.07 21.53
N SER A 226 6.46 -17.11 22.36
CA SER A 226 5.10 -17.03 22.88
C SER A 226 4.03 -16.79 21.80
N THR A 227 4.35 -15.96 20.80
CA THR A 227 3.47 -15.69 19.65
C THR A 227 3.36 -16.94 18.77
N MET A 228 4.49 -17.61 18.51
CA MET A 228 4.50 -18.89 17.78
C MET A 228 3.66 -19.94 18.48
N GLU A 229 3.86 -20.12 19.79
CA GLU A 229 3.10 -21.07 20.60
C GLU A 229 1.60 -20.79 20.53
N THR A 230 1.19 -19.55 20.77
CA THR A 230 -0.21 -19.13 20.73
C THR A 230 -0.84 -19.42 19.37
N LEU A 231 -0.13 -19.08 18.29
CA LEU A 231 -0.58 -19.32 16.92
C LEU A 231 -0.73 -20.82 16.62
N LEU A 232 0.28 -21.65 16.95
CA LEU A 232 0.24 -23.08 16.69
C LEU A 232 -0.91 -23.76 17.47
N LEU A 233 -1.15 -23.35 18.72
CA LEU A 233 -2.26 -23.87 19.53
C LEU A 233 -3.62 -23.50 18.92
N LYS A 234 -3.85 -22.22 18.59
CA LYS A 234 -5.11 -21.77 17.96
C LYS A 234 -5.36 -22.44 16.61
N ALA A 235 -4.31 -22.64 15.80
CA ALA A 235 -4.41 -23.33 14.52
C ALA A 235 -4.78 -24.81 14.69
N LYS A 236 -4.14 -25.49 15.65
CA LYS A 236 -4.43 -26.89 15.99
C LYS A 236 -5.87 -27.06 16.49
N GLU A 237 -6.36 -26.19 17.38
CA GLU A 237 -7.75 -26.25 17.88
C GLU A 237 -8.78 -26.22 16.75
N LYS A 238 -8.48 -25.51 15.66
CA LYS A 238 -9.32 -25.42 14.48
C LYS A 238 -8.97 -26.44 13.40
N ASN A 239 -7.98 -27.31 13.64
CA ASN A 239 -7.49 -28.32 12.71
C ASN A 239 -7.12 -27.74 11.33
N VAL A 240 -6.44 -26.58 11.32
CA VAL A 240 -5.96 -25.89 10.11
C VAL A 240 -4.48 -25.54 10.25
N SER A 241 -3.81 -25.18 9.15
CA SER A 241 -2.44 -24.66 9.22
C SER A 241 -2.42 -23.28 9.88
N PRO A 242 -1.31 -22.87 10.50
CA PRO A 242 -1.13 -21.52 11.05
C PRO A 242 -1.41 -20.42 10.02
N GLU A 243 -0.92 -20.61 8.80
CA GLU A 243 -1.16 -19.70 7.68
C GLU A 243 -2.65 -19.59 7.33
N ALA A 244 -3.35 -20.73 7.16
CA ALA A 244 -4.78 -20.72 6.86
C ALA A 244 -5.61 -20.12 8.00
N TRP A 245 -5.17 -20.30 9.25
CA TRP A 245 -5.81 -19.68 10.41
C TRP A 245 -5.65 -18.15 10.39
N LEU A 246 -4.42 -17.65 10.18
CA LEU A 246 -4.16 -16.22 10.07
C LEU A 246 -4.91 -15.60 8.89
N GLU A 247 -4.98 -16.27 7.74
CA GLU A 247 -5.76 -15.82 6.59
C GLU A 247 -7.24 -15.58 6.94
N VAL A 248 -7.83 -16.45 7.76
CA VAL A 248 -9.23 -16.32 8.21
C VAL A 248 -9.38 -15.16 9.20
N GLN A 249 -8.44 -14.98 10.12
CA GLN A 249 -8.51 -13.87 11.09
C GLN A 249 -8.23 -12.50 10.46
N PHE A 250 -7.29 -12.45 9.52
CA PHE A 250 -6.95 -11.23 8.80
C PHE A 250 -8.03 -10.84 7.79
N GLY A 251 -8.75 -11.83 7.24
CA GLY A 251 -9.71 -11.67 6.14
C GLY A 251 -8.98 -11.78 4.81
N LYS A 252 -9.29 -12.82 4.03
CA LYS A 252 -8.56 -13.16 2.79
C LYS A 252 -8.61 -12.03 1.76
N GLU A 253 -9.72 -11.31 1.72
CA GLU A 253 -9.95 -10.13 0.90
C GLU A 253 -9.05 -8.95 1.26
N ASN A 254 -8.51 -8.91 2.48
CA ASN A 254 -7.62 -7.85 2.96
C ASN A 254 -6.14 -8.13 2.63
N ILE A 255 -5.80 -9.35 2.20
CA ILE A 255 -4.43 -9.77 1.87
C ILE A 255 -4.08 -9.27 0.45
N GLY A 256 -3.95 -7.96 0.31
CA GLY A 256 -3.58 -7.32 -0.93
C GLY A 256 -3.07 -5.91 -0.70
N VAL A 257 -2.30 -5.39 -1.67
CA VAL A 257 -1.59 -4.10 -1.58
C VAL A 257 -2.48 -2.92 -1.17
N ARG A 258 -3.77 -2.96 -1.51
CA ARG A 258 -4.73 -1.89 -1.25
C ARG A 258 -5.28 -1.88 0.19
N TYR A 259 -5.50 -3.06 0.76
CA TYR A 259 -6.26 -3.20 2.02
C TYR A 259 -5.41 -3.66 3.20
N ALA A 260 -4.28 -4.31 2.94
CA ALA A 260 -3.46 -4.91 3.98
C ALA A 260 -2.95 -3.90 5.01
N LEU A 261 -2.54 -2.69 4.59
CA LEU A 261 -2.14 -1.64 5.54
C LEU A 261 -3.27 -1.27 6.51
N ASN A 262 -4.45 -0.99 5.98
CA ASN A 262 -5.62 -0.59 6.78
C ASN A 262 -5.97 -1.68 7.78
N ARG A 263 -6.03 -2.94 7.31
CA ARG A 263 -6.30 -4.09 8.18
C ARG A 263 -5.22 -4.28 9.25
N LEU A 264 -3.95 -4.07 8.90
CA LEU A 264 -2.85 -4.17 9.86
C LEU A 264 -2.91 -3.07 10.94
N ILE A 265 -3.45 -1.88 10.61
CA ILE A 265 -3.69 -0.79 11.55
C ILE A 265 -4.89 -1.08 12.48
N GLU A 266 -5.94 -1.73 11.98
CA GLU A 266 -7.07 -2.14 12.81
C GLU A 266 -6.68 -3.18 13.88
N MET A 267 -5.58 -3.90 13.66
CA MET A 267 -5.13 -5.00 14.51
C MET A 267 -3.92 -4.65 15.38
N LEU A 268 -3.58 -3.36 15.54
CA LEU A 268 -2.36 -2.93 16.27
C LEU A 268 -2.25 -3.48 17.70
N ASP A 269 -3.39 -3.71 18.37
CA ASP A 269 -3.44 -4.24 19.73
C ASP A 269 -3.52 -5.78 19.80
N ASP A 270 -3.51 -6.48 18.66
CA ASP A 270 -3.57 -7.94 18.61
C ASP A 270 -2.21 -8.56 19.01
N GLU A 271 -2.23 -9.51 19.94
CA GLU A 271 -1.04 -10.24 20.40
C GLU A 271 -0.30 -11.00 19.27
N LEU A 272 -1.01 -11.29 18.17
CA LEU A 272 -0.51 -11.94 16.97
C LEU A 272 -0.17 -10.96 15.84
N TRP A 273 -0.08 -9.65 16.12
CA TRP A 273 0.20 -8.64 15.09
C TRP A 273 1.42 -8.97 14.22
N MET A 274 2.53 -9.39 14.84
CA MET A 274 3.73 -9.81 14.12
C MET A 274 3.50 -11.05 13.24
N ALA A 275 2.57 -11.93 13.61
CA ALA A 275 2.21 -13.09 12.80
C ALA A 275 1.43 -12.67 11.53
N TYR A 276 0.64 -11.59 11.59
CA TYR A 276 0.04 -11.00 10.40
C TYR A 276 1.08 -10.31 9.51
N VAL A 277 2.10 -9.65 10.07
CA VAL A 277 3.25 -9.13 9.30
C VAL A 277 3.94 -10.25 8.53
N TRP A 278 4.26 -11.36 9.22
CA TRP A 278 4.83 -12.55 8.60
C TRP A 278 3.94 -13.12 7.49
N LEU A 279 2.62 -13.21 7.73
CA LEU A 279 1.66 -13.66 6.71
C LEU A 279 1.75 -12.78 5.45
N LEU A 280 1.76 -11.47 5.62
CA LEU A 280 1.81 -10.52 4.51
C LEU A 280 3.13 -10.60 3.75
N GLN A 281 4.28 -10.72 4.42
CA GLN A 281 5.58 -10.92 3.78
C GLN A 281 5.63 -12.18 2.91
N LYS A 282 4.92 -13.23 3.33
CA LYS A 282 4.82 -14.48 2.56
C LYS A 282 3.88 -14.39 1.36
N LYS A 283 2.82 -13.58 1.46
CA LYS A 283 1.71 -13.55 0.49
C LYS A 283 1.81 -12.43 -0.53
N LEU A 284 2.41 -11.30 -0.17
CA LEU A 284 2.54 -10.16 -1.05
C LEU A 284 3.73 -10.32 -1.99
N PRO A 285 3.65 -9.84 -3.25
CA PRO A 285 4.81 -9.76 -4.13
C PRO A 285 5.91 -8.87 -3.53
N MET A 286 7.17 -9.27 -3.69
CA MET A 286 8.34 -8.60 -3.08
C MET A 286 8.55 -7.16 -3.57
N ASP A 287 8.06 -6.84 -4.76
CA ASP A 287 8.23 -5.55 -5.42
C ASP A 287 7.14 -4.52 -5.06
N THR A 288 6.21 -4.85 -4.16
CA THR A 288 5.17 -3.91 -3.71
C THR A 288 5.69 -2.93 -2.66
N TYR A 289 5.03 -1.77 -2.55
CA TYR A 289 5.39 -0.77 -1.56
C TYR A 289 5.26 -1.31 -0.13
N LEU A 290 4.17 -2.03 0.16
CA LEU A 290 3.97 -2.60 1.49
C LEU A 290 5.02 -3.66 1.81
N SER A 291 5.40 -4.54 0.88
CA SER A 291 6.49 -5.51 1.13
C SER A 291 7.79 -4.81 1.52
N LYS A 292 8.17 -3.74 0.82
CA LYS A 292 9.34 -2.91 1.17
C LYS A 292 9.22 -2.26 2.56
N VAL A 293 8.02 -1.96 3.03
CA VAL A 293 7.77 -1.49 4.41
C VAL A 293 7.93 -2.62 5.41
N LEU A 294 7.37 -3.81 5.13
CA LEU A 294 7.41 -4.96 6.03
C LEU A 294 8.83 -5.52 6.18
N ASP A 295 9.64 -5.48 5.12
CA ASP A 295 11.05 -5.88 5.13
C ASP A 295 11.94 -4.95 5.99
N ALA A 296 11.45 -3.74 6.30
CA ALA A 296 12.10 -2.83 7.24
C ALA A 296 11.69 -3.09 8.71
N GLU A 297 11.14 -4.28 8.99
CA GLU A 297 10.75 -4.80 10.31
C GLU A 297 9.95 -3.79 11.14
N PRO A 298 8.73 -3.41 10.70
CA PRO A 298 7.93 -2.45 11.43
C PRO A 298 7.45 -3.04 12.76
N THR A 299 7.27 -2.15 13.75
CA THR A 299 6.55 -2.43 14.98
C THR A 299 5.15 -1.82 14.90
N HIS A 300 4.26 -2.23 15.80
CA HIS A 300 2.93 -1.62 15.91
C HIS A 300 3.02 -0.10 16.12
N GLU A 301 4.02 0.39 16.86
CA GLU A 301 4.19 1.82 17.16
C GLU A 301 4.69 2.65 15.96
N ASN A 302 5.50 2.05 15.07
CA ASN A 302 6.16 2.79 14.01
C ASN A 302 5.66 2.48 12.59
N LEU A 303 4.74 1.52 12.43
CA LEU A 303 4.20 1.08 11.13
C LEU A 303 3.81 2.27 10.25
N LEU A 304 2.98 3.17 10.77
CA LEU A 304 2.48 4.32 10.01
C LEU A 304 3.60 5.27 9.60
N ARG A 305 4.55 5.56 10.50
CA ARG A 305 5.68 6.43 10.17
C ARG A 305 6.60 5.78 9.14
N LYS A 306 6.86 4.48 9.25
CA LYS A 306 7.61 3.72 8.24
C LYS A 306 6.95 3.76 6.87
N TYR A 307 5.64 3.50 6.84
CA TYR A 307 4.85 3.49 5.62
C TYR A 307 4.74 4.87 4.97
N VAL A 308 4.49 5.93 5.75
CA VAL A 308 4.25 7.26 5.19
C VAL A 308 5.56 7.98 4.85
N VAL A 309 6.60 7.82 5.69
CA VAL A 309 7.81 8.64 5.64
C VAL A 309 9.03 7.81 5.25
N GLU A 310 9.45 6.86 6.09
CA GLU A 310 10.79 6.24 5.96
C GLU A 310 10.94 5.50 4.64
N THR A 311 10.00 4.63 4.28
CA THR A 311 10.07 3.86 3.03
C THR A 311 9.89 4.76 1.80
N ALA A 312 9.11 5.84 1.88
CA ALA A 312 9.02 6.81 0.78
C ALA A 312 10.35 7.53 0.56
N VAL A 313 11.08 7.84 1.64
CA VAL A 313 12.41 8.49 1.59
C VAL A 313 13.47 7.54 1.01
N THR A 314 13.44 6.25 1.35
CA THR A 314 14.41 5.29 0.81
C THR A 314 14.21 5.00 -0.68
N LEU A 315 12.99 5.19 -1.18
CA LEU A 315 12.60 4.93 -2.58
C LEU A 315 12.67 6.17 -3.49
N LEU A 316 13.26 7.26 -3.00
CA LEU A 316 13.47 8.45 -3.81
C LEU A 316 14.44 8.18 -4.95
N GLY A 317 13.94 8.20 -6.18
CA GLY A 317 14.74 7.91 -7.39
C GLY A 317 14.83 6.43 -7.75
N ASP A 318 14.06 5.56 -7.10
CA ASP A 318 13.85 4.18 -7.54
C ASP A 318 13.20 4.17 -8.94
N ASP A 319 13.59 3.24 -9.80
CA ASP A 319 13.05 3.11 -11.16
C ASP A 319 11.53 2.88 -11.16
N ASP A 320 11.01 2.22 -10.11
CA ASP A 320 9.59 1.95 -9.88
C ASP A 320 8.91 3.00 -8.97
N ALA A 321 9.59 4.10 -8.61
CA ALA A 321 9.09 5.09 -7.65
C ALA A 321 7.66 5.57 -7.95
N ARG A 322 7.32 5.72 -9.23
CA ARG A 322 5.97 6.11 -9.66
C ARG A 322 4.91 5.06 -9.30
N ARG A 323 5.15 3.78 -9.59
CA ARG A 323 4.21 2.69 -9.28
C ARG A 323 4.03 2.57 -7.77
N LEU A 324 5.16 2.60 -7.07
CA LEU A 324 5.24 2.52 -5.61
C LEU A 324 4.54 3.71 -4.92
N ALA A 325 4.65 4.92 -5.46
CA ALA A 325 3.94 6.08 -4.96
C ALA A 325 2.42 5.94 -5.12
N VAL A 326 1.94 5.38 -6.24
CA VAL A 326 0.50 5.11 -6.43
C VAL A 326 -0.01 4.10 -5.41
N GLU A 327 0.70 2.99 -5.21
CA GLU A 327 0.35 2.00 -4.18
C GLU A 327 0.27 2.63 -2.78
N ARG A 328 1.26 3.46 -2.43
CA ARG A 328 1.27 4.20 -1.16
C ARG A 328 0.06 5.11 -1.02
N ALA A 329 -0.24 5.93 -2.04
CA ALA A 329 -1.35 6.87 -1.97
C ALA A 329 -2.72 6.17 -1.88
N ASP A 330 -2.91 5.08 -2.63
CA ASP A 330 -4.14 4.30 -2.60
C ASP A 330 -4.40 3.70 -1.21
N ALA A 331 -3.36 3.11 -0.59
CA ALA A 331 -3.47 2.53 0.74
C ALA A 331 -3.72 3.58 1.84
N LEU A 332 -3.16 4.79 1.69
CA LEU A 332 -3.33 5.89 2.64
C LEU A 332 -4.67 6.61 2.50
N SER A 333 -5.34 6.54 1.35
CA SER A 333 -6.57 7.29 1.07
C SER A 333 -7.67 7.19 2.15
N PRO A 334 -7.90 6.04 2.83
CA PRO A 334 -8.91 5.95 3.90
C PRO A 334 -8.44 6.56 5.23
N LEU A 335 -7.15 6.87 5.38
CA LEU A 335 -6.49 7.26 6.63
C LEU A 335 -6.05 8.73 6.65
N MET A 336 -6.48 9.53 5.68
CA MET A 336 -5.95 10.89 5.42
C MET A 336 -5.89 11.79 6.67
N ASN A 337 -6.93 11.77 7.50
CA ASN A 337 -6.97 12.58 8.73
C ASN A 337 -5.88 12.20 9.74
N THR A 338 -5.47 10.92 9.77
CA THR A 338 -4.47 10.39 10.70
C THR A 338 -3.05 10.62 10.17
N VAL A 339 -2.87 10.59 8.85
CA VAL A 339 -1.53 10.57 8.22
C VAL A 339 -1.04 11.95 7.74
N GLU A 340 -1.89 12.97 7.72
CA GLU A 340 -1.49 14.33 7.28
C GLU A 340 -0.26 14.88 8.03
N PRO A 341 -0.11 14.72 9.37
CA PRO A 341 1.11 15.14 10.07
C PRO A 341 2.39 14.43 9.58
N LEU A 342 2.28 13.14 9.23
CA LEU A 342 3.39 12.35 8.69
C LEU A 342 3.71 12.75 7.25
N ILE A 343 2.72 13.13 6.46
CA ILE A 343 2.93 13.69 5.11
C ILE A 343 3.68 15.03 5.20
N VAL A 344 3.33 15.88 6.18
CA VAL A 344 4.07 17.12 6.47
C VAL A 344 5.52 16.81 6.87
N GLU A 345 5.74 15.79 7.70
CA GLU A 345 7.09 15.33 8.05
C GLU A 345 7.88 14.88 6.80
N PHE A 346 7.29 14.06 5.94
CA PHE A 346 7.89 13.62 4.67
C PHE A 346 8.28 14.80 3.78
N ILE A 347 7.39 15.79 3.62
CA ILE A 347 7.67 17.02 2.86
C ILE A 347 8.85 17.78 3.49
N GLY A 348 8.88 17.89 4.82
CA GLY A 348 9.97 18.54 5.56
C GLY A 348 11.32 17.89 5.28
N GLN A 349 11.40 16.56 5.34
CA GLN A 349 12.64 15.81 5.11
C GLN A 349 13.10 15.84 3.64
N THR A 350 12.17 15.98 2.69
CA THR A 350 12.44 15.87 1.25
C THR A 350 12.37 17.19 0.48
N LYS A 351 12.26 18.32 1.20
CA LYS A 351 12.03 19.68 0.65
C LYS A 351 12.98 20.09 -0.49
N ASN A 352 14.22 19.61 -0.47
CA ASN A 352 15.24 19.94 -1.47
C ASN A 352 15.52 18.80 -2.47
N ASN A 353 14.86 17.66 -2.35
CA ASN A 353 15.03 16.54 -3.26
C ASN A 353 13.97 16.60 -4.37
N VAL A 354 14.41 16.76 -5.62
CA VAL A 354 13.53 16.87 -6.79
C VAL A 354 12.75 15.57 -7.08
N THR A 355 13.31 14.40 -6.79
CA THR A 355 12.67 13.10 -7.06
C THR A 355 11.49 12.82 -6.13
N ALA A 356 11.43 13.50 -4.98
CA ALA A 356 10.33 13.38 -4.02
C ALA A 356 8.97 13.80 -4.57
N ALA A 357 8.92 14.53 -5.69
CA ALA A 357 7.67 14.89 -6.33
C ALA A 357 6.81 13.68 -6.72
N GLU A 358 7.39 12.49 -6.97
CA GLU A 358 6.60 11.28 -7.29
C GLU A 358 5.69 10.88 -6.12
N PHE A 359 6.12 11.12 -4.88
CA PHE A 359 5.42 10.75 -3.65
C PHE A 359 4.54 11.87 -3.06
N LEU A 360 4.38 13.00 -3.77
CA LEU A 360 3.45 14.09 -3.40
C LEU A 360 2.08 13.87 -4.06
N ASN A 361 1.53 12.66 -3.93
CA ASN A 361 0.37 12.18 -4.67
C ASN A 361 -0.80 11.75 -3.77
N CYS A 362 -0.78 12.06 -2.48
CA CYS A 362 -1.89 11.75 -1.56
C CYS A 362 -3.04 12.77 -1.60
N GLY A 363 -2.88 13.90 -2.28
CA GLY A 363 -3.94 14.91 -2.47
C GLY A 363 -4.17 15.84 -1.27
N THR A 364 -3.23 15.90 -0.33
CA THR A 364 -3.35 16.74 0.87
C THR A 364 -3.15 18.23 0.59
N LYS A 365 -3.57 19.09 1.53
CA LYS A 365 -3.28 20.54 1.46
C LYS A 365 -1.78 20.80 1.50
N ALA A 366 -1.05 20.08 2.35
CA ALA A 366 0.39 20.23 2.48
C ALA A 366 1.14 19.90 1.17
N GLU A 367 0.79 18.80 0.51
CA GLU A 367 1.39 18.43 -0.78
C GLU A 367 1.11 19.47 -1.86
N MET A 368 -0.14 19.94 -1.97
CA MET A 368 -0.49 20.97 -2.95
C MET A 368 0.35 22.24 -2.78
N ARG A 369 0.54 22.70 -1.54
CA ARG A 369 1.41 23.86 -1.22
C ARG A 369 2.85 23.60 -1.63
N GLU A 370 3.37 22.41 -1.32
CA GLU A 370 4.73 22.00 -1.68
C GLU A 370 4.92 21.90 -3.21
N ILE A 371 3.91 21.39 -3.94
CA ILE A 371 3.93 21.32 -5.40
C ILE A 371 3.97 22.71 -6.01
N VAL A 372 3.14 23.65 -5.54
CA VAL A 372 3.16 25.05 -6.00
C VAL A 372 4.51 25.70 -5.69
N ARG A 373 5.08 25.47 -4.49
CA ARG A 373 6.41 25.96 -4.12
C ARG A 373 7.51 25.44 -5.05
N ARG A 374 7.43 24.16 -5.44
CA ARG A 374 8.36 23.55 -6.41
C ARG A 374 8.15 24.15 -7.80
N ALA A 375 6.90 24.29 -8.25
CA ALA A 375 6.54 24.90 -9.52
C ALA A 375 7.10 26.33 -9.67
N ALA A 376 7.02 27.14 -8.60
CA ALA A 376 7.54 28.50 -8.55
C ALA A 376 9.06 28.62 -8.83
N LYS A 377 9.81 27.52 -8.67
CA LYS A 377 11.26 27.47 -8.93
C LYS A 377 11.62 27.11 -10.37
N TYR A 378 10.68 26.59 -11.15
CA TYR A 378 10.93 26.25 -12.54
C TYR A 378 10.83 27.49 -13.43
N ASP A 379 11.52 27.43 -14.57
CA ASP A 379 11.25 28.34 -15.68
C ASP A 379 9.95 27.95 -16.37
N LEU A 380 8.85 28.55 -15.93
CA LEU A 380 7.52 28.30 -16.48
C LEU A 380 7.37 28.80 -17.92
N ILE A 381 8.37 29.48 -18.50
CA ILE A 381 8.40 29.76 -19.95
C ILE A 381 8.47 28.46 -20.73
N LEU A 382 9.31 27.52 -20.29
CA LEU A 382 9.46 26.18 -20.84
C LEU A 382 8.27 25.25 -20.51
N GLY A 383 7.41 25.69 -19.59
CA GLY A 383 6.23 24.97 -19.15
C GLY A 383 6.45 24.21 -17.84
N LEU A 384 5.35 23.69 -17.28
CA LEU A 384 5.40 22.90 -16.06
C LEU A 384 6.02 21.52 -16.34
N PRO A 385 6.89 20.97 -15.47
CA PRO A 385 7.40 19.60 -15.62
C PRO A 385 6.26 18.55 -15.63
N ASP A 386 6.42 17.49 -16.43
CA ASP A 386 5.35 16.51 -16.65
C ASP A 386 4.92 15.77 -15.36
N ILE A 387 5.86 15.55 -14.44
CA ILE A 387 5.57 15.03 -13.10
C ILE A 387 4.59 15.91 -12.34
N LEU A 388 4.82 17.24 -12.31
CA LEU A 388 3.95 18.19 -11.62
C LEU A 388 2.60 18.32 -12.32
N LYS A 389 2.57 18.28 -13.67
CA LYS A 389 1.30 18.25 -14.43
C LYS A 389 0.43 17.06 -14.03
N ARG A 390 1.04 15.89 -13.85
CA ARG A 390 0.35 14.64 -13.51
C ARG A 390 -0.21 14.65 -12.08
N ILE A 391 0.63 15.01 -11.09
CA ILE A 391 0.23 14.96 -9.68
C ILE A 391 -0.61 16.16 -9.25
N CYS A 392 -0.56 17.27 -9.99
CA CYS A 392 -1.35 18.47 -9.75
C CYS A 392 -2.00 19.00 -11.03
N PRO A 393 -3.03 18.31 -11.57
CA PRO A 393 -3.71 18.74 -12.80
C PRO A 393 -4.32 20.14 -12.70
N VAL A 394 -4.81 20.56 -11.53
CA VAL A 394 -5.41 21.89 -11.34
C VAL A 394 -4.40 23.03 -11.56
N LEU A 395 -3.13 22.86 -11.16
CA LEU A 395 -2.08 23.83 -11.45
C LEU A 395 -1.70 23.82 -12.93
N SER A 396 -1.68 22.64 -13.56
CA SER A 396 -1.45 22.50 -15.00
C SER A 396 -2.55 23.20 -15.82
N ASP A 397 -3.82 23.04 -15.42
CA ASP A 397 -4.97 23.69 -16.05
C ASP A 397 -4.87 25.21 -15.94
N TYR A 398 -4.48 25.71 -14.77
CA TYR A 398 -4.25 27.15 -14.57
C TYR A 398 -3.12 27.67 -15.46
N LEU A 399 -2.00 26.96 -15.57
CA LEU A 399 -0.86 27.35 -16.42
C LEU A 399 -1.04 27.01 -17.91
N SER A 400 -2.20 26.47 -18.31
CA SER A 400 -2.44 26.05 -19.69
C SER A 400 -2.42 27.25 -20.66
N ASP A 401 -1.98 26.94 -21.89
CA ASP A 401 -2.04 27.89 -23.00
C ASP A 401 -3.50 28.08 -23.42
N TYR A 402 -3.89 29.33 -23.60
CA TYR A 402 -5.25 29.69 -23.99
C TYR A 402 -5.25 30.95 -24.85
N ASP A 403 -6.06 30.93 -25.91
CA ASP A 403 -6.26 32.07 -26.80
C ASP A 403 -7.47 32.91 -26.34
N TYR A 404 -7.18 34.13 -25.88
CA TYR A 404 -8.18 35.12 -25.46
C TYR A 404 -8.87 35.82 -26.65
N GLY A 405 -8.55 35.44 -27.88
CA GLY A 405 -9.09 36.05 -29.10
C GLY A 405 -8.42 37.38 -29.46
N ASP A 406 -7.40 37.78 -28.71
CA ASP A 406 -6.54 38.93 -28.94
C ASP A 406 -5.10 38.55 -28.55
N LYS A 407 -4.13 38.86 -29.40
CA LYS A 407 -2.74 38.41 -29.21
C LYS A 407 -2.09 39.05 -27.97
N ASP A 408 -2.41 40.30 -27.68
CA ASP A 408 -1.84 41.03 -26.56
C ASP A 408 -2.44 40.54 -25.24
N LEU A 409 -3.76 40.30 -25.20
CA LEU A 409 -4.42 39.66 -24.05
C LEU A 409 -3.91 38.24 -23.81
N THR A 410 -3.74 37.45 -24.87
CA THR A 410 -3.19 36.09 -24.79
C THR A 410 -1.79 36.10 -24.20
N ALA A 411 -0.91 36.96 -24.71
CA ALA A 411 0.44 37.10 -24.17
C ALA A 411 0.42 37.62 -22.72
N TYR A 412 -0.44 38.60 -22.42
CA TYR A 412 -0.57 39.19 -21.09
C TYR A 412 -0.96 38.15 -20.04
N PHE A 413 -2.06 37.42 -20.22
CA PHE A 413 -2.54 36.47 -19.21
C PHE A 413 -1.64 35.24 -19.09
N LYS A 414 -1.01 34.79 -20.19
CA LYS A 414 -0.01 33.73 -20.15
C LYS A 414 1.18 34.11 -19.26
N GLU A 415 1.72 35.31 -19.43
CA GLU A 415 2.80 35.82 -18.59
C GLU A 415 2.34 36.10 -17.15
N TYR A 416 1.18 36.74 -16.97
CA TYR A 416 0.63 37.07 -15.65
C TYR A 416 0.53 35.83 -14.75
N ARG A 417 -0.07 34.74 -15.25
CA ARG A 417 -0.25 33.50 -14.48
C ARG A 417 1.08 32.88 -14.05
N ARG A 418 2.07 32.89 -14.94
CA ARG A 418 3.44 32.41 -14.65
C ARG A 418 4.08 33.27 -13.58
N PHE A 419 4.06 34.58 -13.73
CA PHE A 419 4.59 35.53 -12.76
C PHE A 419 3.92 35.41 -11.39
N LYS A 420 2.61 35.17 -11.34
CA LYS A 420 1.88 34.92 -10.09
C LYS A 420 2.37 33.64 -9.40
N VAL A 421 2.58 32.55 -10.14
CA VAL A 421 3.11 31.28 -9.57
C VAL A 421 4.57 31.42 -9.13
N ASN A 422 5.42 32.09 -9.90
CA ASN A 422 6.81 32.35 -9.55
C ASN A 422 6.98 33.40 -8.43
N ASP A 423 5.88 34.01 -7.96
CA ASP A 423 5.85 35.15 -7.04
C ASP A 423 6.84 36.26 -7.43
N THR A 424 6.85 36.63 -8.70
CA THR A 424 7.76 37.65 -9.24
C THR A 424 7.08 38.53 -10.28
N VAL A 425 7.66 39.69 -10.57
CA VAL A 425 7.21 40.62 -11.60
C VAL A 425 8.41 41.39 -12.13
N THR A 426 8.42 41.68 -13.43
CA THR A 426 9.49 42.43 -14.11
C THR A 426 9.04 43.84 -14.46
N ASP A 427 9.99 44.76 -14.64
CA ASP A 427 9.72 46.12 -15.14
C ASP A 427 9.05 46.08 -16.53
N VAL A 428 9.47 45.16 -17.40
CA VAL A 428 8.86 44.95 -18.72
C VAL A 428 7.38 44.60 -18.59
N PHE A 429 7.04 43.66 -17.71
CA PHE A 429 5.66 43.26 -17.49
C PHE A 429 4.83 44.35 -16.81
N ALA A 430 5.40 45.08 -15.84
CA ALA A 430 4.72 46.21 -15.19
C ALA A 430 4.39 47.33 -16.20
N LYS A 431 5.31 47.64 -17.12
CA LYS A 431 5.08 48.57 -18.25
C LYS A 431 4.03 48.03 -19.21
N LYS A 432 4.04 46.73 -19.51
CA LYS A 432 3.00 46.08 -20.32
C LYS A 432 1.61 46.24 -19.69
N ALA A 433 1.48 46.00 -18.37
CA ALA A 433 0.24 46.18 -17.63
C ALA A 433 -0.26 47.63 -17.60
N PHE A 434 0.64 48.61 -17.69
CA PHE A 434 0.29 50.02 -17.78
C PHE A 434 -0.14 50.44 -19.20
N ASN A 435 0.59 49.99 -20.22
CA ASN A 435 0.43 50.45 -21.60
C ASN A 435 -0.69 49.74 -22.36
N LEU A 436 -1.00 48.49 -22.03
CA LEU A 436 -1.99 47.70 -22.77
C LEU A 436 -3.38 48.35 -22.66
N VAL A 437 -4.02 48.52 -23.82
CA VAL A 437 -5.37 49.10 -23.94
C VAL A 437 -6.35 47.99 -24.26
N LEU A 438 -7.51 48.00 -23.59
CA LEU A 438 -8.55 47.01 -23.84
C LEU A 438 -8.97 46.98 -25.32
N PRO A 439 -9.02 45.80 -25.95
CA PRO A 439 -9.60 45.65 -27.27
C PRO A 439 -11.06 46.14 -27.32
N THR A 440 -11.41 46.91 -28.34
CA THR A 440 -12.78 47.43 -28.55
C THR A 440 -13.80 46.34 -28.86
N SER A 441 -13.34 45.14 -29.18
CA SER A 441 -14.14 43.93 -29.39
C SER A 441 -14.69 43.34 -28.09
N LEU A 442 -14.13 43.68 -26.92
CA LEU A 442 -14.61 43.16 -25.64
C LEU A 442 -15.97 43.75 -25.29
N THR A 443 -16.89 42.86 -24.92
CA THR A 443 -18.25 43.25 -24.49
C THR A 443 -18.27 43.52 -22.98
N ALA A 444 -19.11 44.48 -22.57
CA ALA A 444 -19.37 44.75 -21.15
C ALA A 444 -20.13 43.58 -20.51
N ARG A 445 -19.70 43.15 -19.32
CA ARG A 445 -20.30 42.03 -18.58
C ARG A 445 -21.81 42.19 -18.41
N ASP A 446 -22.24 43.37 -17.95
CA ASP A 446 -23.66 43.64 -17.68
C ASP A 446 -24.54 43.49 -18.93
N SER A 447 -24.00 43.81 -20.12
CA SER A 447 -24.72 43.63 -21.39
C SER A 447 -24.92 42.16 -21.76
N VAL A 448 -23.99 41.29 -21.38
CA VAL A 448 -24.10 39.84 -21.59
C VAL A 448 -25.07 39.25 -20.56
N LEU A 449 -24.89 39.59 -19.28
CA LEU A 449 -25.75 39.09 -18.21
C LEU A 449 -27.21 39.52 -18.37
N LEU A 450 -27.47 40.74 -18.86
CA LEU A 450 -28.84 41.20 -19.14
C LEU A 450 -29.55 40.32 -20.18
N LYS A 451 -28.81 39.78 -21.16
CA LYS A 451 -29.38 38.86 -22.16
C LYS A 451 -29.59 37.47 -21.58
N LEU A 452 -28.68 37.00 -20.74
CA LEU A 452 -28.80 35.69 -20.10
C LEU A 452 -29.88 35.67 -19.01
N SER A 453 -30.14 36.78 -18.32
CA SER A 453 -31.09 36.84 -17.21
C SER A 453 -32.54 36.67 -17.61
N THR A 454 -32.85 36.80 -18.91
CA THR A 454 -34.20 36.60 -19.45
C THR A 454 -34.62 35.13 -19.52
N ASP A 455 -33.67 34.21 -19.38
CA ASP A 455 -33.97 32.78 -19.31
C ASP A 455 -34.32 32.37 -17.89
N ASP A 456 -35.55 31.91 -17.67
CA ASP A 456 -36.05 31.53 -16.35
C ASP A 456 -35.55 30.17 -15.85
N ASP A 457 -34.90 29.37 -16.70
CA ASP A 457 -34.28 28.09 -16.33
C ASP A 457 -32.74 28.17 -16.30
N MET A 458 -32.22 29.39 -16.08
CA MET A 458 -30.80 29.65 -15.85
C MET A 458 -30.57 30.23 -14.46
N ALA A 459 -29.64 29.60 -13.73
CA ALA A 459 -29.15 30.11 -12.47
C ALA A 459 -27.83 30.87 -12.60
N LEU A 460 -27.62 31.85 -11.73
CA LEU A 460 -26.37 32.61 -11.61
C LEU A 460 -25.53 32.06 -10.46
N LEU A 461 -24.27 31.75 -10.74
CA LEU A 461 -23.23 31.52 -9.74
C LEU A 461 -22.21 32.67 -9.78
N VAL A 462 -22.03 33.34 -8.65
CA VAL A 462 -21.02 34.39 -8.49
C VAL A 462 -19.82 33.83 -7.74
N VAL A 463 -18.62 34.06 -8.28
CA VAL A 463 -17.36 33.75 -7.62
C VAL A 463 -16.59 35.05 -7.42
N ASP A 464 -16.63 35.59 -6.21
CA ASP A 464 -16.05 36.89 -5.84
C ASP A 464 -14.53 36.90 -6.05
N GLY A 465 -14.00 37.93 -6.71
CA GLY A 465 -12.57 38.06 -7.03
C GLY A 465 -12.05 37.16 -8.16
N MET A 466 -12.91 36.44 -8.90
CA MET A 466 -12.47 35.55 -9.99
C MET A 466 -12.24 36.31 -11.31
N GLY A 467 -11.01 36.80 -11.49
CA GLY A 467 -10.55 37.44 -12.72
C GLY A 467 -10.37 36.48 -13.91
N ALA A 468 -10.17 37.04 -15.11
CA ALA A 468 -9.96 36.30 -16.35
C ALA A 468 -8.66 35.47 -16.38
N GLU A 469 -7.81 35.60 -15.37
CA GLU A 469 -6.69 34.67 -15.13
C GLU A 469 -7.18 33.22 -14.99
N TYR A 470 -8.32 33.00 -14.33
CA TYR A 470 -8.85 31.66 -14.05
C TYR A 470 -9.64 31.06 -15.22
N TYR A 471 -9.77 31.80 -16.32
CA TYR A 471 -10.57 31.37 -17.45
C TYR A 471 -10.08 30.04 -18.08
N PRO A 472 -8.78 29.83 -18.34
CA PRO A 472 -8.29 28.54 -18.86
C PRO A 472 -8.48 27.40 -17.87
N LEU A 473 -8.31 27.68 -16.57
CA LEU A 473 -8.55 26.72 -15.49
C LEU A 473 -9.99 26.20 -15.54
N LEU A 474 -10.98 27.09 -15.59
CA LEU A 474 -12.39 26.74 -15.64
C LEU A 474 -12.72 25.88 -16.86
N LEU A 475 -12.24 26.24 -18.05
CA LEU A 475 -12.51 25.50 -19.28
C LEU A 475 -11.86 24.11 -19.25
N ALA A 476 -10.60 24.02 -18.79
CA ALA A 476 -9.87 22.76 -18.70
C ALA A 476 -10.48 21.82 -17.64
N MET A 477 -10.83 22.35 -16.48
CA MET A 477 -11.51 21.59 -15.41
C MET A 477 -12.89 21.10 -15.85
N ALA A 478 -13.69 21.93 -16.52
CA ALA A 478 -14.98 21.51 -17.07
C ALA A 478 -14.82 20.33 -18.02
N LYS A 479 -13.83 20.39 -18.92
CA LYS A 479 -13.49 19.28 -19.81
C LYS A 479 -13.07 18.03 -19.04
N ARG A 480 -12.20 18.14 -18.02
CA ARG A 480 -11.77 17.00 -17.19
C ARG A 480 -12.92 16.35 -16.41
N ARG A 481 -13.89 17.16 -16.00
CA ARG A 481 -15.09 16.73 -15.26
C ARG A 481 -16.25 16.31 -16.18
N ASN A 482 -16.04 16.28 -17.50
CA ASN A 482 -17.07 15.99 -18.51
C ASN A 482 -18.32 16.89 -18.37
N MET A 483 -18.14 18.15 -17.98
CA MET A 483 -19.21 19.13 -17.90
C MET A 483 -19.38 19.86 -19.23
N ASN A 484 -20.62 20.07 -19.65
CA ASN A 484 -20.91 20.74 -20.91
C ASN A 484 -20.82 22.25 -20.72
N ILE A 485 -20.13 22.90 -21.67
CA ILE A 485 -20.10 24.36 -21.81
C ILE A 485 -20.89 24.69 -23.06
N GLU A 486 -22.00 25.40 -22.88
CA GLU A 486 -22.85 25.88 -23.98
C GLU A 486 -22.22 27.10 -24.65
N SER A 487 -21.75 28.03 -23.84
CA SER A 487 -21.14 29.26 -24.32
C SER A 487 -20.21 29.87 -23.28
N HIS A 488 -19.23 30.67 -23.72
CA HIS A 488 -18.27 31.31 -22.83
C HIS A 488 -17.66 32.58 -23.44
N ALA A 489 -17.27 33.53 -22.60
CA ALA A 489 -16.57 34.74 -23.01
C ALA A 489 -15.71 35.33 -21.88
N VAL A 490 -14.75 36.17 -22.27
CA VAL A 490 -14.12 37.15 -21.38
C VAL A 490 -14.78 38.49 -21.61
N VAL A 491 -15.20 39.14 -20.53
CA VAL A 491 -15.96 40.39 -20.57
C VAL A 491 -15.35 41.42 -19.64
N SER A 492 -15.60 42.70 -19.91
CA SER A 492 -15.12 43.80 -19.09
C SER A 492 -16.16 44.22 -18.05
N VAL A 493 -15.71 44.42 -16.82
CA VAL A 493 -16.53 44.99 -15.74
C VAL A 493 -16.36 46.50 -15.69
N LYS A 494 -17.25 47.18 -14.94
CA LYS A 494 -17.18 48.63 -14.73
C LYS A 494 -16.01 48.97 -13.83
N LEU A 495 -15.43 50.15 -14.10
CA LEU A 495 -14.49 50.76 -13.17
C LEU A 495 -15.25 51.64 -12.15
N PRO A 496 -14.74 51.80 -10.93
CA PRO A 496 -13.69 50.98 -10.29
C PRO A 496 -14.09 49.51 -10.14
N THR A 497 -13.11 48.60 -10.16
CA THR A 497 -13.31 47.13 -10.03
C THR A 497 -13.51 46.73 -8.57
N SER A 498 -14.60 47.21 -7.97
CA SER A 498 -15.04 46.80 -6.64
C SER A 498 -16.51 46.43 -6.68
N THR A 499 -16.92 45.52 -5.81
CA THR A 499 -18.30 44.97 -5.73
C THR A 499 -19.38 46.04 -5.79
N LYS A 500 -19.22 47.13 -5.02
CA LYS A 500 -20.22 48.22 -4.97
C LYS A 500 -20.52 48.89 -6.32
N TYR A 501 -19.59 48.87 -7.28
CA TYR A 501 -19.77 49.48 -8.60
C TYR A 501 -20.16 48.46 -9.68
N ASN A 502 -20.12 47.18 -9.34
CA ASN A 502 -20.37 46.07 -10.23
C ASN A 502 -21.53 45.19 -9.74
N PRO A 503 -22.67 45.74 -9.28
CA PRO A 503 -23.77 44.94 -8.75
C PRO A 503 -24.30 43.99 -9.82
N LEU A 504 -24.50 42.74 -9.42
CA LEU A 504 -25.11 41.71 -10.26
C LEU A 504 -26.62 41.72 -10.04
N LYS A 505 -27.38 41.87 -11.13
CA LYS A 505 -28.84 41.85 -11.10
C LYS A 505 -29.31 40.50 -11.63
N TRP A 506 -29.90 39.70 -10.76
CA TRP A 506 -30.48 38.40 -11.09
C TRP A 506 -31.67 38.14 -10.17
N ALA A 507 -32.54 37.19 -10.54
CA ALA A 507 -33.64 36.79 -9.66
C ALA A 507 -33.08 36.05 -8.44
N ASN A 508 -33.51 36.42 -7.23
CA ASN A 508 -32.95 35.90 -5.98
C ASN A 508 -33.10 34.38 -5.86
N ASP A 509 -34.24 33.84 -6.29
CA ASP A 509 -34.54 32.40 -6.33
C ASP A 509 -33.66 31.64 -7.33
N ARG A 510 -33.17 32.33 -8.38
CA ARG A 510 -32.25 31.80 -9.41
C ARG A 510 -30.79 32.19 -9.18
N THR A 511 -30.44 32.67 -8.00
CA THR A 511 -29.05 32.98 -7.62
C THR A 511 -28.56 31.91 -6.67
N LEU A 512 -27.49 31.20 -7.05
CA LEU A 512 -26.85 30.20 -6.20
C LEU A 512 -26.00 30.87 -5.12
N ASP A 513 -25.69 30.12 -4.06
CA ASP A 513 -24.80 30.61 -3.00
C ASP A 513 -23.45 31.05 -3.56
N GLU A 514 -23.10 32.30 -3.32
CA GLU A 514 -21.86 32.93 -3.78
C GLU A 514 -20.62 32.24 -3.18
N VAL A 515 -19.57 32.12 -3.99
CA VAL A 515 -18.25 31.66 -3.55
C VAL A 515 -17.38 32.88 -3.25
N LYS A 516 -17.04 33.09 -1.98
CA LYS A 516 -16.26 34.25 -1.52
C LYS A 516 -14.79 33.93 -1.27
N ASP A 517 -14.42 32.65 -1.32
CA ASP A 517 -13.12 32.18 -0.86
C ASP A 517 -11.96 32.73 -1.69
N ILE A 518 -12.15 32.97 -3.00
CA ILE A 518 -11.10 33.57 -3.86
C ILE A 518 -10.76 34.99 -3.38
N ASP A 519 -11.76 35.88 -3.24
CA ASP A 519 -11.54 37.24 -2.73
C ASP A 519 -11.08 37.25 -1.25
N ASN A 520 -11.62 36.37 -0.41
CA ASN A 520 -11.16 36.21 0.97
C ASN A 520 -9.67 35.86 1.04
N ILE A 521 -9.18 34.96 0.18
CA ILE A 521 -7.76 34.61 0.10
C ILE A 521 -6.94 35.79 -0.45
N ALA A 522 -7.45 36.51 -1.46
CA ALA A 522 -6.84 37.72 -1.99
C ALA A 522 -6.69 38.83 -0.93
N HIS A 523 -7.60 38.91 0.04
CA HIS A 523 -7.53 39.85 1.15
C HIS A 523 -6.66 39.37 2.31
N TYR A 524 -6.95 38.19 2.82
CA TYR A 524 -6.45 37.72 4.12
C TYR A 524 -5.37 36.65 4.01
N GLY A 525 -5.20 36.04 2.84
CA GLY A 525 -4.49 34.78 2.68
C GLY A 525 -5.36 33.59 3.08
N GLU A 526 -4.83 32.38 2.99
CA GLU A 526 -5.58 31.16 3.37
C GLU A 526 -6.03 31.19 4.84
N ALA A 527 -5.23 31.77 5.74
CA ALA A 527 -5.56 31.92 7.15
C ALA A 527 -5.62 33.39 7.55
N LYS A 528 -6.78 33.81 8.07
CA LYS A 528 -6.97 35.18 8.58
C LYS A 528 -5.99 35.46 9.71
N HIS A 529 -5.41 36.67 9.69
CA HIS A 529 -4.47 37.17 10.69
C HIS A 529 -3.10 36.46 10.74
N GLU A 530 -2.81 35.58 9.78
CA GLU A 530 -1.49 34.96 9.61
C GLU A 530 -0.78 35.50 8.37
N HIS A 531 0.55 35.55 8.42
CA HIS A 531 1.32 35.73 7.19
C HIS A 531 1.36 34.39 6.42
N CYS A 532 0.67 34.35 5.28
CA CYS A 532 0.66 33.19 4.41
C CYS A 532 1.68 33.38 3.27
N PRO A 533 2.60 32.42 3.04
CA PRO A 533 3.50 32.49 1.90
C PRO A 533 2.72 32.35 0.57
N PRO A 534 3.25 32.85 -0.55
CA PRO A 534 2.55 32.89 -1.83
C PRO A 534 2.03 31.52 -2.29
N GLU A 535 2.85 30.47 -2.16
CA GLU A 535 2.47 29.11 -2.54
C GLU A 535 1.25 28.60 -1.77
N ARG A 536 1.07 29.05 -0.52
CA ARG A 536 -0.05 28.68 0.35
C ARG A 536 -1.34 29.31 -0.17
N ASN A 537 -1.30 30.59 -0.52
CA ASN A 537 -2.44 31.31 -1.06
C ASN A 537 -2.85 30.79 -2.43
N ILE A 538 -1.89 30.57 -3.34
CA ILE A 538 -2.16 30.05 -4.68
C ILE A 538 -2.74 28.64 -4.61
N ALA A 539 -2.15 27.76 -3.79
CA ALA A 539 -2.70 26.41 -3.56
C ALA A 539 -4.15 26.47 -3.03
N ALA A 540 -4.42 27.36 -2.08
CA ALA A 540 -5.77 27.55 -1.54
C ALA A 540 -6.75 28.05 -2.61
N SER A 541 -6.39 29.08 -3.38
CA SER A 541 -7.25 29.62 -4.45
C SER A 541 -7.56 28.58 -5.52
N LEU A 542 -6.57 27.78 -5.94
CA LEU A 542 -6.80 26.70 -6.91
C LEU A 542 -7.74 25.62 -6.37
N ARG A 543 -7.64 25.28 -5.08
CA ARG A 543 -8.52 24.29 -4.43
C ARG A 543 -9.98 24.74 -4.34
N VAL A 544 -10.25 26.03 -4.22
CA VAL A 544 -11.63 26.58 -4.19
C VAL A 544 -12.41 26.16 -5.45
N PHE A 545 -11.76 26.05 -6.61
CA PHE A 545 -12.43 25.57 -7.81
C PHE A 545 -12.92 24.12 -7.64
N GLU A 546 -12.10 23.26 -7.04
CA GLU A 546 -12.42 21.85 -6.85
C GLU A 546 -13.43 21.59 -5.74
N SER A 547 -13.35 22.32 -4.62
CA SER A 547 -14.18 22.11 -3.43
C SER A 547 -15.45 22.95 -3.39
N GLU A 548 -15.45 24.14 -4.00
CA GLU A 548 -16.58 25.09 -3.90
C GLU A 548 -17.27 25.37 -5.24
N VAL A 549 -16.51 25.78 -6.26
CA VAL A 549 -17.08 26.30 -7.53
C VAL A 549 -17.75 25.18 -8.33
N PHE A 550 -17.01 24.14 -8.68
CA PHE A 550 -17.54 23.04 -9.50
C PHE A 550 -18.67 22.27 -8.82
N PRO A 551 -18.61 21.96 -7.52
CA PRO A 551 -19.75 21.38 -6.80
C PRO A 551 -21.01 22.25 -6.87
N ARG A 552 -20.91 23.59 -6.71
CA ARG A 552 -22.07 24.50 -6.85
C ARG A 552 -22.64 24.53 -8.26
N ILE A 553 -21.79 24.46 -9.29
CA ILE A 553 -22.27 24.34 -10.68
C ILE A 553 -23.07 23.04 -10.82
N SER A 554 -22.54 21.91 -10.33
CA SER A 554 -23.26 20.62 -10.38
C SER A 554 -24.60 20.67 -9.65
N THR A 555 -24.63 21.17 -8.41
CA THR A 555 -25.88 21.36 -7.64
C THR A 555 -26.85 22.29 -8.35
N GLY A 556 -26.35 23.36 -8.98
CA GLY A 556 -27.16 24.25 -9.79
C GLY A 556 -27.79 23.54 -10.99
N LEU A 557 -27.01 22.73 -11.69
CA LEU A 557 -27.46 21.94 -12.85
C LEU A 557 -28.42 20.80 -12.49
N GLU A 558 -28.52 20.40 -11.22
CA GLU A 558 -29.61 19.50 -10.76
C GLU A 558 -30.97 20.20 -10.75
N LYS A 559 -30.99 21.51 -10.48
CA LYS A 559 -32.22 22.32 -10.35
C LYS A 559 -32.59 23.05 -11.64
N TYR A 560 -31.60 23.54 -12.37
CA TYR A 560 -31.77 24.35 -13.58
C TYR A 560 -31.17 23.65 -14.80
N SER A 561 -31.66 23.94 -16.01
CA SER A 561 -31.01 23.41 -17.23
C SER A 561 -29.65 24.05 -17.49
N ARG A 562 -29.45 25.29 -17.03
CA ARG A 562 -28.23 26.07 -17.24
C ARG A 562 -27.75 26.77 -15.97
N VAL A 563 -26.44 26.90 -15.84
CA VAL A 563 -25.78 27.72 -14.81
C VAL A 563 -24.80 28.66 -15.49
N VAL A 564 -24.98 29.97 -15.32
CA VAL A 564 -23.99 30.97 -15.71
C VAL A 564 -23.09 31.28 -14.53
N LEU A 565 -21.78 31.11 -14.72
CA LEU A 565 -20.73 31.47 -13.78
C LEU A 565 -20.07 32.79 -14.21
N THR A 566 -19.90 33.73 -13.28
CA THR A 566 -19.23 35.02 -13.51
C THR A 566 -18.63 35.58 -12.21
N SER A 567 -17.88 36.68 -12.32
CA SER A 567 -17.42 37.48 -11.18
C SER A 567 -17.85 38.95 -11.28
N ASP A 568 -17.82 39.64 -10.14
CA ASP A 568 -18.00 41.08 -10.04
C ASP A 568 -16.72 41.87 -10.39
N HIS A 569 -15.54 41.31 -10.06
CA HIS A 569 -14.19 41.77 -10.41
C HIS A 569 -13.15 40.62 -10.35
N GLY A 570 -11.90 40.91 -10.72
CA GLY A 570 -10.75 40.07 -10.37
C GLY A 570 -9.82 40.72 -9.35
N SER A 571 -8.63 40.16 -9.17
CA SER A 571 -7.60 40.67 -8.25
C SER A 571 -6.21 40.66 -8.90
N SER A 572 -5.32 41.50 -8.38
CA SER A 572 -3.94 41.67 -8.86
C SER A 572 -2.92 41.38 -7.76
N ARG A 573 -2.29 40.20 -7.84
CA ARG A 573 -1.09 39.86 -7.05
C ARG A 573 0.11 40.67 -7.48
N LEU A 574 0.29 40.84 -8.79
CA LEU A 574 1.49 41.47 -9.35
C LEU A 574 1.54 42.98 -9.04
N ALA A 575 0.41 43.65 -8.80
CA ALA A 575 0.41 45.02 -8.28
C ALA A 575 1.06 45.13 -6.88
N VAL A 576 0.82 44.15 -6.00
CA VAL A 576 1.46 44.09 -4.68
C VAL A 576 2.96 43.86 -4.83
N LEU A 577 3.36 42.90 -5.68
CA LEU A 577 4.77 42.61 -5.94
C LEU A 577 5.50 43.78 -6.58
N ALA A 578 4.90 44.44 -7.56
CA ALA A 578 5.50 45.59 -8.24
C ALA A 578 5.76 46.72 -7.24
N ARG A 579 4.84 46.97 -6.32
CA ARG A 579 5.05 47.93 -5.23
C ARG A 579 6.20 47.49 -4.31
N ASN A 580 6.21 46.24 -3.87
CA ASN A 580 7.23 45.72 -2.95
C ASN A 580 8.65 45.75 -3.59
N ASN A 581 8.73 45.59 -4.91
CA ASN A 581 9.97 45.60 -5.68
C ASN A 581 10.34 46.98 -6.24
N GLY A 582 9.59 48.04 -5.93
CA GLY A 582 9.86 49.40 -6.42
C GLY A 582 9.59 49.62 -7.93
N LEU A 583 8.83 48.73 -8.56
CA LEU A 583 8.44 48.79 -9.97
C LEU A 583 7.11 49.54 -10.20
N GLY A 584 6.32 49.75 -9.14
CA GLY A 584 5.10 50.57 -9.16
C GLY A 584 5.28 51.85 -8.36
N ALA A 585 4.71 52.97 -8.83
CA ALA A 585 4.75 54.25 -8.14
C ALA A 585 3.58 54.41 -7.16
N THR A 586 3.83 55.08 -6.03
CA THR A 586 2.74 55.67 -5.23
C THR A 586 2.49 57.07 -5.77
N LEU A 587 1.36 57.25 -6.45
CA LEU A 587 0.99 58.48 -7.12
C LEU A 587 0.63 59.56 -6.09
N PRO A 588 0.99 60.83 -6.34
CA PRO A 588 0.61 61.92 -5.46
C PRO A 588 -0.91 62.05 -5.41
N TRP A 589 -1.46 62.24 -4.21
CA TRP A 589 -2.89 62.44 -4.01
C TRP A 589 -3.14 63.44 -2.88
N ASN A 590 -4.05 64.39 -3.12
CA ASN A 590 -4.46 65.35 -2.10
C ASN A 590 -5.64 64.78 -1.31
N GLY A 591 -5.46 64.66 0.01
CA GLY A 591 -6.47 64.09 0.91
C GLY A 591 -6.42 62.56 1.00
N ASN A 592 -7.48 61.96 1.56
CA ASN A 592 -7.57 60.52 1.74
C ASN A 592 -8.24 59.86 0.54
N PRO A 593 -7.54 59.03 -0.25
CA PRO A 593 -8.17 58.31 -1.35
C PRO A 593 -9.20 57.29 -0.82
N LEU A 594 -10.19 56.96 -1.64
CA LEU A 594 -11.22 55.97 -1.28
C LEU A 594 -10.62 54.56 -1.15
N ASP A 595 -9.74 54.18 -2.06
CA ASP A 595 -9.00 52.91 -2.07
C ASP A 595 -7.54 53.15 -2.53
N TRP A 596 -6.66 52.15 -2.44
CA TRP A 596 -5.34 52.18 -3.09
C TRP A 596 -5.41 52.30 -4.60
N ARG A 597 -6.54 51.94 -5.22
CA ARG A 597 -6.65 51.82 -6.67
C ARG A 597 -7.57 52.84 -7.32
N TYR A 598 -8.35 53.60 -6.56
CA TYR A 598 -9.20 54.66 -7.09
C TYR A 598 -9.61 55.69 -6.04
N SER A 599 -10.04 56.85 -6.53
CA SER A 599 -10.74 57.85 -5.72
C SER A 599 -11.63 58.73 -6.61
N VAL A 600 -12.41 59.63 -6.00
CA VAL A 600 -13.22 60.60 -6.74
C VAL A 600 -12.29 61.63 -7.39
N ALA A 601 -12.53 61.92 -8.66
CA ALA A 601 -11.81 62.95 -9.40
C ALA A 601 -11.97 64.32 -8.72
N PRO A 602 -10.88 65.09 -8.55
CA PRO A 602 -11.00 66.48 -8.12
C PRO A 602 -11.87 67.30 -9.08
N GLN A 603 -12.71 68.20 -8.56
CA GLN A 603 -13.67 68.99 -9.36
C GLN A 603 -13.02 69.80 -10.51
N HIS A 604 -11.75 70.20 -10.36
CA HIS A 604 -11.02 71.04 -11.32
C HIS A 604 -9.66 70.46 -11.73
N GLY A 605 -9.50 69.12 -11.65
CA GLY A 605 -8.26 68.45 -12.00
C GLY A 605 -8.22 67.95 -13.45
N ASN A 606 -7.10 68.15 -14.14
CA ASN A 606 -6.80 67.40 -15.37
C ASN A 606 -6.40 65.97 -14.98
N ARG A 607 -7.01 64.96 -15.62
CA ARG A 607 -6.70 63.55 -15.37
C ARG A 607 -5.26 63.22 -15.77
N PRO A 608 -4.41 62.76 -14.84
CA PRO A 608 -3.07 62.27 -15.18
C PRO A 608 -3.11 60.98 -16.02
N PRO A 609 -2.07 60.69 -16.84
CA PRO A 609 -2.03 59.52 -17.72
C PRO A 609 -2.09 58.18 -16.97
N GLU A 610 -1.74 58.17 -15.68
CA GLU A 610 -1.75 57.00 -14.80
C GLU A 610 -3.15 56.60 -14.32
N PHE A 611 -4.18 57.38 -14.64
CA PHE A 611 -5.56 57.08 -14.29
C PHE A 611 -6.43 56.88 -15.54
N GLU A 612 -7.42 56.01 -15.45
CA GLU A 612 -8.62 56.04 -16.30
C GLU A 612 -9.72 56.86 -15.63
N SER A 613 -10.53 57.56 -16.43
CA SER A 613 -11.70 58.28 -15.95
C SER A 613 -12.93 57.40 -16.13
N GLN A 614 -13.73 57.23 -15.09
CA GLN A 614 -15.02 56.57 -15.20
C GLN A 614 -16.10 57.37 -14.50
N TYR A 615 -17.08 57.82 -15.27
CA TYR A 615 -18.29 58.44 -14.71
C TYR A 615 -19.26 57.38 -14.21
N SER A 616 -19.78 57.58 -13.00
CA SER A 616 -20.84 56.79 -12.40
C SER A 616 -22.12 57.61 -12.40
N ALA A 617 -23.07 57.22 -13.24
CA ALA A 617 -24.39 57.85 -13.28
C ALA A 617 -25.19 57.60 -11.99
N SER A 618 -24.86 56.54 -11.23
CA SER A 618 -25.60 56.15 -10.03
C SER A 618 -25.44 57.14 -8.87
N ASP A 619 -24.29 57.80 -8.78
CA ASP A 619 -23.99 58.75 -7.70
C ASP A 619 -23.43 60.09 -8.21
N GLY A 620 -23.48 60.31 -9.52
CA GLY A 620 -23.11 61.57 -10.18
C GLY A 620 -21.62 61.91 -10.11
N LYS A 621 -20.76 60.94 -9.79
CA LYS A 621 -19.32 61.17 -9.57
C LYS A 621 -18.47 60.62 -10.71
N THR A 622 -17.37 61.31 -10.98
CA THR A 622 -16.28 60.79 -11.81
C THR A 622 -15.22 60.19 -10.91
N TYR A 623 -14.81 58.96 -11.20
CA TYR A 623 -13.72 58.28 -10.52
C TYR A 623 -12.46 58.31 -11.37
N TRP A 624 -11.33 58.56 -10.71
CA TRP A 624 -10.01 58.32 -11.29
C TRP A 624 -9.50 56.98 -10.77
N VAL A 625 -9.27 56.06 -11.70
CA VAL A 625 -8.94 54.65 -11.41
C VAL A 625 -7.56 54.34 -11.93
N VAL A 626 -6.69 53.82 -11.08
CA VAL A 626 -5.26 53.64 -11.36
C VAL A 626 -5.04 52.57 -12.44
N ARG A 627 -4.22 52.90 -13.45
CA ARG A 627 -3.74 51.99 -14.50
C ARG A 627 -2.49 51.23 -14.04
N GLY A 628 -2.31 50.03 -14.59
CA GLY A 628 -1.16 49.18 -14.29
C GLY A 628 -0.98 48.96 -12.79
N TYR A 629 0.27 48.97 -12.33
CA TYR A 629 0.65 48.59 -10.96
C TYR A 629 1.02 49.75 -10.03
N ASN A 630 0.67 50.98 -10.42
CA ASN A 630 0.75 52.14 -9.54
C ASN A 630 -0.30 52.06 -8.41
N ARG A 631 -0.25 52.97 -7.44
CA ARG A 631 -1.27 53.05 -6.38
C ARG A 631 -1.43 54.46 -5.83
N LEU A 632 -2.53 54.68 -5.11
CA LEU A 632 -2.78 55.87 -4.30
C LEU A 632 -2.23 55.70 -2.87
N PRO A 633 -1.94 56.81 -2.15
CA PRO A 633 -1.33 56.79 -0.83
C PRO A 633 -2.36 56.50 0.28
N LYS A 634 -3.02 55.35 0.21
CA LYS A 634 -3.97 54.88 1.24
C LYS A 634 -3.23 54.18 2.39
N GLN A 635 -3.64 54.47 3.63
CA GLN A 635 -3.14 53.82 4.84
C GLN A 635 -3.78 52.44 5.06
N GLY A 636 -3.04 51.50 5.64
CA GLY A 636 -3.38 50.07 5.73
C GLY A 636 -2.59 49.22 4.72
N GLY A 637 -2.60 47.90 4.88
CA GLY A 637 -1.90 47.00 3.96
C GLY A 637 -2.84 45.93 3.41
N LYS A 638 -3.15 45.96 2.12
CA LYS A 638 -3.57 44.77 1.38
C LYS A 638 -2.30 43.94 1.10
N LEU A 639 -2.13 42.84 1.84
CA LEU A 639 -0.86 42.08 1.90
C LEU A 639 -0.72 41.04 0.77
N ASN A 640 -1.84 40.50 0.28
CA ASN A 640 -1.84 39.37 -0.64
C ASN A 640 -2.12 39.85 -2.08
N GLU A 641 -3.31 40.37 -2.37
CA GLU A 641 -3.66 40.92 -3.69
C GLU A 641 -4.46 42.24 -3.59
N LEU A 642 -4.51 43.01 -4.68
CA LEU A 642 -5.25 44.28 -4.80
C LEU A 642 -6.43 44.16 -5.77
N HIS A 643 -7.48 44.93 -5.51
CA HIS A 643 -8.59 45.16 -6.46
C HIS A 643 -9.05 46.63 -6.39
N GLY A 644 -9.87 47.06 -7.34
CA GLY A 644 -10.38 48.42 -7.49
C GLY A 644 -9.74 49.23 -8.64
N GLY A 645 -8.70 48.70 -9.28
CA GLY A 645 -7.93 49.35 -10.35
C GLY A 645 -8.36 48.96 -11.76
N ALA A 646 -7.64 49.50 -12.75
CA ALA A 646 -7.89 49.29 -14.18
C ALA A 646 -6.95 48.24 -14.81
N SER A 647 -6.24 47.45 -14.00
CA SER A 647 -5.44 46.33 -14.54
C SER A 647 -6.36 45.28 -15.20
N LEU A 648 -5.81 44.49 -16.12
CA LEU A 648 -6.62 43.59 -16.95
C LEU A 648 -7.14 42.40 -16.13
N GLU A 649 -6.34 41.89 -15.20
CA GLU A 649 -6.71 40.85 -14.26
C GLU A 649 -7.79 41.29 -13.25
N GLU A 650 -7.88 42.58 -12.93
CA GLU A 650 -8.94 43.15 -12.08
C GLU A 650 -10.23 43.41 -12.90
N ARG A 651 -10.09 43.88 -14.15
CA ARG A 651 -11.21 44.39 -14.96
C ARG A 651 -11.85 43.35 -15.89
N LEU A 652 -11.12 42.31 -16.26
CA LEU A 652 -11.65 41.25 -17.11
C LEU A 652 -12.05 40.05 -16.26
N VAL A 653 -13.26 39.56 -16.49
CA VAL A 653 -13.82 38.40 -15.77
C VAL A 653 -14.38 37.40 -16.78
N PRO A 654 -14.42 36.10 -16.44
CA PRO A 654 -15.06 35.11 -17.28
C PRO A 654 -16.59 35.15 -17.13
N ILE A 655 -17.30 34.85 -18.22
CA ILE A 655 -18.69 34.38 -18.22
C ILE A 655 -18.67 32.99 -18.85
N ILE A 656 -19.16 31.97 -18.15
CA ILE A 656 -19.26 30.61 -18.68
C ILE A 656 -20.67 30.07 -18.40
N VAL A 657 -21.35 29.62 -19.44
CA VAL A 657 -22.66 28.98 -19.35
C VAL A 657 -22.47 27.48 -19.43
N PHE A 658 -22.75 26.80 -18.33
CA PHE A 658 -22.79 25.35 -18.24
C PHE A 658 -24.19 24.84 -18.53
N SER A 659 -24.30 23.69 -19.19
CA SER A 659 -25.58 23.08 -19.53
C SER A 659 -25.70 21.64 -19.05
N ARG A 660 -26.91 21.25 -18.65
CA ARG A 660 -27.21 19.87 -18.25
C ARG A 660 -27.12 18.93 -19.45
N VAL A 661 -27.64 19.36 -20.60
CA VAL A 661 -27.66 18.58 -21.84
C VAL A 661 -26.43 18.88 -22.67
N LYS A 662 -25.82 17.81 -23.18
CA LYS A 662 -24.68 17.88 -24.10
C LYS A 662 -25.13 18.49 -25.42
N THR A 663 -24.63 19.68 -25.73
CA THR A 663 -24.75 20.28 -27.05
C THR A 663 -23.79 19.58 -28.02
N THR A 664 -24.28 19.22 -29.21
CA THR A 664 -23.46 18.63 -30.29
C THR A 664 -22.63 19.68 -31.04
N GLU A 665 -22.92 20.95 -30.80
CA GLU A 665 -22.22 22.08 -31.40
C GLU A 665 -21.01 22.51 -30.56
N LYS A 666 -19.99 23.08 -31.20
CA LYS A 666 -18.86 23.69 -30.47
C LYS A 666 -19.39 24.82 -29.58
N PRO A 667 -18.86 24.98 -28.35
CA PRO A 667 -19.26 26.07 -27.47
C PRO A 667 -19.18 27.42 -28.20
N SER A 668 -20.26 28.20 -28.14
CA SER A 668 -20.31 29.49 -28.82
C SER A 668 -19.56 30.55 -28.00
N GLN A 669 -18.82 31.44 -28.68
CA GLN A 669 -18.22 32.60 -28.01
C GLN A 669 -19.25 33.72 -27.87
N LEU A 670 -19.57 34.09 -26.62
CA LEU A 670 -20.50 35.19 -26.37
C LEU A 670 -19.84 36.55 -26.69
N GLY A 671 -20.61 37.48 -27.22
CA GLY A 671 -20.19 38.88 -27.33
C GLY A 671 -19.16 39.22 -28.41
N LYS A 672 -18.89 38.33 -29.38
CA LYS A 672 -18.18 38.74 -30.61
C LYS A 672 -19.11 39.60 -31.47
N LYS A 673 -18.81 40.89 -31.59
CA LYS A 673 -19.39 41.72 -32.65
C LYS A 673 -18.90 41.16 -34.00
N THR A 674 -19.81 40.85 -34.91
CA THR A 674 -19.44 40.51 -36.29
C THR A 674 -18.86 41.76 -36.99
N MET A 675 -18.01 41.57 -38.00
CA MET A 675 -17.45 42.69 -38.79
C MET A 675 -18.56 43.61 -39.33
N GLU A 676 -19.72 43.05 -39.69
CA GLU A 676 -20.91 43.81 -40.10
C GLU A 676 -21.44 44.75 -39.00
N GLN A 677 -21.47 44.31 -37.74
CA GLN A 677 -21.91 45.14 -36.60
C GLN A 677 -20.90 46.25 -36.23
N ILE A 678 -19.64 46.10 -36.64
CA ILE A 678 -18.59 47.11 -36.45
C ILE A 678 -18.71 48.18 -37.55
N LEU A 679 -18.98 47.76 -38.80
CA LEU A 679 -19.15 48.66 -39.94
C LEU A 679 -20.43 49.50 -39.84
N ASP A 680 -21.53 48.95 -39.32
CA ASP A 680 -22.80 49.68 -39.14
C ASP A 680 -22.70 50.86 -38.15
N ARG A 681 -21.75 50.80 -37.20
CA ARG A 681 -21.49 51.92 -36.27
C ARG A 681 -20.59 53.01 -36.84
N MET A 682 -19.86 52.76 -37.92
CA MET A 682 -19.05 53.77 -38.60
C MET A 682 -19.85 54.55 -39.66
N GLY A 683 -21.10 54.14 -39.93
CA GLY A 683 -21.98 54.78 -40.92
C GLY A 683 -22.79 55.99 -40.44
N PHE A 684 -22.65 56.41 -39.17
CA PHE A 684 -23.31 57.59 -38.62
C PHE A 684 -22.32 58.44 -37.81
N ASP A 685 -21.45 59.13 -38.54
CA ASP A 685 -20.85 60.41 -38.14
C ASP A 685 -20.41 61.13 -39.44
N ILE A 686 -21.33 61.92 -40.02
CA ILE A 686 -21.04 63.06 -40.91
C ILE A 686 -21.83 64.25 -40.37
#